data_AF-A0A4Y8Y3Y3-F1
#
_entry.id   AF-A0A4Y8Y3Y3-F1
#
_cell.length_a   1.000
_cell.length_b   1.000
_cell.length_c   1.000
_cell.angle_alpha   90.00
_cell.angle_beta   90.00
_cell.angle_gamma   90.00
#
_symmetry.space_group_name_H-M   'P 1'
#
loop_
_entity.id
_entity.type
_entity.pdbx_description
1 polymer ?
#
loop_
_entity_poly.entity_id
_entity_poly.type
_entity_poly.pdbx_seq_one_letter_code
_entity_poly.pdbx_strand_id
1 'polypeptide(L)'
;MTSPPRRRLLRRGVSASLSASLALATVVAGTAAVVVMSAAPAAMAAGVPAPSPIGIPGRGATVPFVEHEAEYAATNGTLIGPNRLYGSLPSEASGRQAVTLDAVGEYVEFTLTKPANAMTFRYSLPDNSAGTGRDAGIDVRVNGSQLKNVPVTSKYGWYYGGYPFNNNPGDTNPHHFYDETRTMFGSTLATGTKVRLQVSSTAQSPTFTIDLADFEQVAAPIGKPSGALDVVADFGADPTGAADSTAKFQAAVAAGQAQNRTVYIPQGNFEIRDHIVVDQVTLAGAGPWYSVLKGRHPTDRSKAVGVYGKYANQGGSSNVTLKDFAIMGDIRERVDNDQVNAIGGALSNSVIDNIWMQHTKCGAWVDGPMNNLTIKNSRILDQTADGVNFHYGVTNSTVTNTFVRNTGDDGLAMWAENIPNVNNKFTFNTVILPILANNIVTYGGKDITISDNVMSDTITNGGGLHIANRYPGVNSGQGTAVSGTHTAARNTLIRAGNNDFNWQFGVGAVWFSGLNEPINNATINITDTEILDSSYAAIHLIEGATNGLNFKNIKIDGAGTYALQIQAPGKASFENVKATNIAQSNKIHNCVGAGFQITQVGSGNSGWYSNPPACTGVWPAPQWTNGGVPGGPVDPGDPTDPPTDPPGDEGNLAQGRPVTATGQVQSYGPGNAVDGNADTYWESTNNAFPQSITVDLGAAKNVDRLVLKLPPAAAWGTRTQTLSVSGSTDNGTYTSLKASAGVTFNPSSANTATVTLPGTATRYVRVTVTGNTGWPAAQLSELEVYAD
;
A
#
# COMPACT_ATOMS: atom_id res chain seq x y z
N MET A 1 -55.51 -29.47 -8.72
CA MET A 1 -56.17 -30.17 -9.84
C MET A 1 -56.54 -29.14 -10.89
N THR A 2 -56.20 -29.46 -12.15
CA THR A 2 -56.79 -28.97 -13.42
C THR A 2 -56.78 -27.46 -13.73
N SER A 3 -55.79 -27.06 -14.55
CA SER A 3 -55.94 -26.15 -15.72
C SER A 3 -57.00 -26.70 -16.73
N PRO A 4 -57.37 -26.10 -17.89
CA PRO A 4 -56.72 -25.07 -18.76
C PRO A 4 -57.77 -24.14 -19.47
N PRO A 5 -57.64 -23.58 -20.72
CA PRO A 5 -56.54 -23.45 -21.71
C PRO A 5 -56.28 -22.00 -22.21
N ARG A 6 -55.05 -21.61 -22.61
CA ARG A 6 -54.28 -21.80 -23.87
C ARG A 6 -54.82 -21.13 -25.16
N ARG A 7 -54.18 -20.01 -25.52
CA ARG A 7 -53.33 -19.71 -26.72
C ARG A 7 -53.92 -19.62 -28.17
N ARG A 8 -53.35 -18.63 -28.90
CA ARG A 8 -53.15 -18.41 -30.38
C ARG A 8 -54.22 -17.55 -31.08
N LEU A 9 -53.94 -16.67 -32.07
CA LEU A 9 -52.75 -16.18 -32.79
C LEU A 9 -53.19 -14.98 -33.70
N LEU A 10 -52.23 -14.13 -34.07
CA LEU A 10 -52.07 -13.40 -35.37
C LEU A 10 -52.88 -12.11 -35.71
N ARG A 11 -52.07 -11.04 -35.81
CA ARG A 11 -51.84 -10.09 -36.94
C ARG A 11 -52.88 -9.02 -37.34
N ARG A 12 -52.36 -7.79 -37.20
CA ARG A 12 -52.25 -6.65 -38.16
C ARG A 12 -53.52 -5.93 -38.64
N GLY A 13 -53.47 -4.61 -38.40
CA GLY A 13 -53.81 -3.59 -39.39
C GLY A 13 -54.78 -2.55 -38.85
N VAL A 14 -54.32 -1.31 -38.62
CA VAL A 14 -55.04 -0.03 -38.81
C VAL A 14 -53.96 1.08 -38.77
N SER A 15 -53.51 1.58 -39.92
CA SER A 15 -54.00 2.77 -40.65
C SER A 15 -53.56 4.10 -40.03
N ALA A 16 -52.68 4.77 -40.77
CA ALA A 16 -52.28 6.15 -40.60
C ALA A 16 -53.30 7.09 -41.25
N SER A 17 -53.47 8.29 -40.69
CA SER A 17 -53.55 9.53 -41.47
C SER A 17 -53.57 10.77 -40.57
N LEU A 18 -52.64 11.67 -40.86
CA LEU A 18 -52.49 13.05 -40.40
C LEU A 18 -53.73 13.92 -40.60
N SER A 19 -53.86 14.97 -39.78
CA SER A 19 -54.17 16.33 -40.25
C SER A 19 -53.72 17.37 -39.20
N ALA A 20 -53.02 18.39 -39.69
CA ALA A 20 -52.42 19.47 -38.92
C ALA A 20 -53.40 20.65 -38.71
N SER A 21 -53.15 21.48 -37.71
CA SER A 21 -53.67 22.85 -37.61
C SER A 21 -52.68 23.75 -36.85
N LEU A 22 -52.45 24.92 -37.46
CA LEU A 22 -51.50 25.99 -37.13
C LEU A 22 -51.89 26.76 -35.84
N ALA A 23 -50.92 27.21 -35.05
CA ALA A 23 -51.08 28.41 -34.22
C ALA A 23 -49.75 29.14 -33.94
N LEU A 24 -49.84 30.46 -34.12
CA LEU A 24 -48.90 31.57 -34.02
C LEU A 24 -47.84 31.54 -32.91
N ALA A 25 -46.65 32.03 -33.28
CA ALA A 25 -45.51 32.30 -32.41
C ALA A 25 -45.64 33.62 -31.65
N THR A 26 -45.37 33.59 -30.35
CA THR A 26 -44.95 34.75 -29.53
C THR A 26 -43.51 34.53 -29.08
N VAL A 27 -42.61 35.41 -29.54
CA VAL A 27 -41.19 35.43 -29.18
C VAL A 27 -41.06 36.02 -27.78
N VAL A 28 -40.73 35.19 -26.80
CA VAL A 28 -40.17 35.64 -25.52
C VAL A 28 -38.67 35.36 -25.58
N ALA A 29 -37.88 36.42 -25.61
CA ALA A 29 -36.44 36.37 -25.46
C ALA A 29 -36.10 35.96 -24.02
N GLY A 30 -36.07 34.66 -23.76
CA GLY A 30 -35.39 34.08 -22.62
C GLY A 30 -34.05 33.53 -23.10
N THR A 31 -32.95 34.05 -22.58
CA THR A 31 -31.62 33.47 -22.73
C THR A 31 -31.63 32.06 -22.15
N ALA A 32 -31.97 31.07 -22.98
CA ALA A 32 -31.68 29.69 -22.69
C ALA A 32 -30.16 29.53 -22.76
N ALA A 33 -29.52 29.52 -21.59
CA ALA A 33 -28.18 28.97 -21.47
C ALA A 33 -28.26 27.51 -21.92
N VAL A 34 -27.91 27.26 -23.18
CA VAL A 34 -27.66 25.91 -23.66
C VAL A 34 -26.46 25.42 -22.86
N VAL A 35 -26.74 24.68 -21.79
CA VAL A 35 -25.72 23.84 -21.16
C VAL A 35 -25.38 22.79 -22.20
N VAL A 36 -24.34 23.07 -22.98
CA VAL A 36 -23.68 22.07 -23.80
C VAL A 36 -23.14 21.07 -22.79
N MET A 37 -23.84 19.94 -22.60
CA MET A 37 -23.23 18.77 -22.01
C MET A 37 -22.13 18.35 -22.98
N SER A 38 -20.92 18.85 -22.75
CA SER A 38 -19.72 18.30 -23.36
C SER A 38 -19.73 16.82 -23.00
N ALA A 39 -19.89 15.95 -24.01
CA ALA A 39 -19.67 14.53 -23.82
C ALA A 39 -18.28 14.39 -23.19
N ALA A 40 -18.22 13.76 -22.01
CA ALA A 40 -16.95 13.46 -21.38
C ALA A 40 -16.06 12.75 -22.41
N PRO A 41 -14.75 13.07 -22.50
CA PRO A 41 -13.86 12.34 -23.37
C PRO A 41 -14.01 10.84 -23.11
N ALA A 42 -13.94 10.05 -24.18
CA ALA A 42 -13.97 8.60 -24.06
C ALA A 42 -12.87 8.17 -23.07
N ALA A 43 -13.21 7.23 -22.17
CA ALA A 43 -12.27 6.69 -21.20
C ALA A 43 -10.94 6.34 -21.88
N MET A 44 -9.87 7.01 -21.47
CA MET A 44 -8.51 6.56 -21.75
C MET A 44 -8.27 5.36 -20.85
N ALA A 45 -8.85 4.20 -21.19
CA ALA A 45 -8.45 2.97 -20.54
C ALA A 45 -6.95 2.82 -20.81
N ALA A 46 -6.16 2.68 -19.74
CA ALA A 46 -4.80 2.19 -19.86
C ALA A 46 -4.80 0.91 -20.74
N GLY A 47 -3.67 0.64 -21.41
CA GLY A 47 -3.49 -0.63 -22.13
C GLY A 47 -3.80 -1.85 -21.25
N VAL A 48 -3.84 -3.05 -21.86
CA VAL A 48 -4.07 -4.38 -21.25
C VAL A 48 -4.27 -4.34 -19.72
N PRO A 49 -5.52 -4.51 -19.22
CA PRO A 49 -5.81 -4.37 -17.79
C PRO A 49 -4.86 -5.20 -16.92
N ALA A 50 -4.29 -4.56 -15.89
CA ALA A 50 -3.46 -5.24 -14.92
C ALA A 50 -4.25 -6.39 -14.25
N PRO A 51 -3.62 -7.53 -13.92
CA PRO A 51 -4.32 -8.60 -13.21
C PRO A 51 -4.89 -8.08 -11.88
N SER A 52 -6.21 -8.22 -11.68
CA SER A 52 -6.87 -7.88 -10.42
C SER A 52 -6.54 -8.94 -9.36
N PRO A 53 -6.29 -8.53 -8.10
CA PRO A 53 -6.11 -9.46 -6.99
C PRO A 53 -7.44 -10.07 -6.49
N ILE A 54 -8.58 -9.70 -7.06
CA ILE A 54 -9.92 -10.16 -6.65
C ILE A 54 -10.51 -11.11 -7.68
N GLY A 55 -11.23 -12.12 -7.21
CA GLY A 55 -11.98 -13.05 -8.07
C GLY A 55 -11.12 -14.09 -8.80
N ILE A 56 -9.89 -14.34 -8.33
CA ILE A 56 -9.05 -15.42 -8.84
C ILE A 56 -9.73 -16.78 -8.56
N PRO A 57 -10.04 -17.60 -9.59
CA PRO A 57 -10.79 -18.84 -9.38
C PRO A 57 -10.15 -19.79 -8.36
N GLY A 58 -10.87 -20.05 -7.27
CA GLY A 58 -10.45 -20.98 -6.22
C GLY A 58 -9.31 -20.49 -5.32
N ARG A 59 -8.92 -19.21 -5.40
CA ARG A 59 -7.87 -18.60 -4.57
C ARG A 59 -8.32 -17.24 -4.05
N GLY A 60 -7.68 -16.79 -2.98
CA GLY A 60 -8.00 -15.52 -2.33
C GLY A 60 -9.28 -15.58 -1.51
N ALA A 61 -9.59 -14.47 -0.85
CA ALA A 61 -10.81 -14.33 -0.09
C ALA A 61 -12.01 -14.22 -1.03
N THR A 62 -13.09 -14.95 -0.71
CA THR A 62 -14.41 -14.70 -1.25
C THR A 62 -14.98 -13.47 -0.56
N VAL A 63 -14.94 -12.35 -1.27
CA VAL A 63 -15.43 -11.05 -0.78
C VAL A 63 -16.90 -10.81 -1.17
N PRO A 64 -17.68 -10.07 -0.36
CA PRO A 64 -19.09 -9.78 -0.65
C PRO A 64 -19.29 -8.57 -1.58
N PHE A 65 -18.22 -7.93 -2.02
CA PHE A 65 -18.23 -6.75 -2.88
C PHE A 65 -17.74 -7.07 -4.30
N VAL A 66 -17.97 -6.13 -5.21
CA VAL A 66 -17.30 -6.06 -6.51
C VAL A 66 -16.42 -4.83 -6.54
N GLU A 67 -15.14 -5.05 -6.78
CA GLU A 67 -14.13 -4.01 -6.91
C GLU A 67 -14.12 -3.41 -8.32
N HIS A 68 -13.89 -2.10 -8.37
CA HIS A 68 -13.68 -1.34 -9.59
C HIS A 68 -12.51 -0.39 -9.40
N GLU A 69 -11.45 -0.59 -10.19
CA GLU A 69 -10.30 0.33 -10.21
C GLU A 69 -10.67 1.66 -10.91
N ALA A 70 -10.17 2.78 -10.40
CA ALA A 70 -10.49 4.12 -10.88
C ALA A 70 -9.92 4.40 -12.26
N GLU A 71 -8.74 3.87 -12.59
CA GLU A 71 -8.07 4.02 -13.88
C GLU A 71 -8.83 3.39 -15.06
N TYR A 72 -9.80 2.51 -14.78
CA TYR A 72 -10.70 1.94 -15.79
C TYR A 72 -12.10 2.56 -15.79
N ALA A 73 -12.36 3.52 -14.89
CA ALA A 73 -13.62 4.24 -14.81
C ALA A 73 -13.63 5.50 -15.69
N ALA A 74 -14.81 6.06 -15.93
CA ALA A 74 -14.91 7.31 -16.68
C ALA A 74 -14.45 8.47 -15.79
N THR A 75 -13.52 9.29 -16.26
CA THR A 75 -13.00 10.43 -15.50
C THR A 75 -12.68 11.62 -16.41
N ASN A 76 -12.67 12.81 -15.82
CA ASN A 76 -12.11 14.03 -16.39
C ASN A 76 -10.96 14.60 -15.54
N GLY A 77 -10.47 13.86 -14.54
CA GLY A 77 -9.24 14.16 -13.81
C GLY A 77 -8.01 13.53 -14.47
N THR A 78 -6.90 13.48 -13.73
CA THR A 78 -5.59 13.05 -14.24
C THR A 78 -5.29 11.61 -13.82
N LEU A 79 -5.06 10.73 -14.79
CA LEU A 79 -4.54 9.38 -14.54
C LEU A 79 -3.07 9.46 -14.10
N ILE A 80 -2.72 8.76 -13.03
CA ILE A 80 -1.35 8.67 -12.51
C ILE A 80 -0.84 7.22 -12.59
N GLY A 81 0.48 7.04 -12.72
CA GLY A 81 1.11 5.72 -12.84
C GLY A 81 0.92 5.03 -14.22
N PRO A 82 1.37 3.77 -14.40
CA PRO A 82 1.84 2.88 -13.35
C PRO A 82 3.27 3.17 -12.87
N ASN A 83 3.49 3.17 -11.56
CA ASN A 83 4.82 3.28 -10.94
C ASN A 83 4.91 2.39 -9.70
N ARG A 84 6.05 1.77 -9.41
CA ARG A 84 6.26 0.93 -8.20
C ARG A 84 7.37 1.41 -7.28
N LEU A 85 7.94 2.57 -7.58
CA LEU A 85 8.98 3.17 -6.76
C LEU A 85 8.37 3.66 -5.44
N TYR A 86 8.84 3.07 -4.34
CA TYR A 86 8.47 3.49 -2.99
C TYR A 86 8.66 5.00 -2.81
N GLY A 87 7.74 5.62 -2.07
CA GLY A 87 7.69 7.07 -1.89
C GLY A 87 6.88 7.81 -2.95
N SER A 88 6.44 7.13 -4.02
CA SER A 88 5.52 7.73 -4.99
C SER A 88 4.07 7.33 -4.71
N LEU A 89 3.15 8.28 -4.85
CA LEU A 89 1.72 8.05 -4.71
C LEU A 89 1.20 6.85 -5.54
N PRO A 90 1.46 6.76 -6.86
CA PRO A 90 1.03 5.61 -7.67
C PRO A 90 1.59 4.26 -7.19
N SER A 91 2.75 4.22 -6.51
CA SER A 91 3.28 2.95 -6.01
C SER A 91 2.37 2.27 -5.01
N GLU A 92 1.64 3.04 -4.21
CA GLU A 92 0.75 2.52 -3.18
C GLU A 92 -0.70 2.41 -3.64
N ALA A 93 -1.00 2.66 -4.92
CA ALA A 93 -2.30 2.41 -5.51
C ALA A 93 -2.45 0.93 -5.90
N SER A 94 -3.68 0.39 -5.85
CA SER A 94 -3.99 -0.92 -6.43
C SER A 94 -3.69 -0.87 -7.93
N GLY A 95 -3.12 -1.93 -8.49
CA GLY A 95 -2.72 -1.91 -9.90
C GLY A 95 -1.60 -0.92 -10.23
N ARG A 96 -1.12 -0.15 -9.24
CA ARG A 96 -0.09 0.89 -9.32
C ARG A 96 -0.53 2.17 -10.03
N GLN A 97 -1.84 2.37 -10.18
CA GLN A 97 -2.43 3.48 -10.91
C GLN A 97 -3.61 4.05 -10.12
N ALA A 98 -3.89 5.32 -10.31
CA ALA A 98 -5.04 5.97 -9.68
C ALA A 98 -5.46 7.19 -10.51
N VAL A 99 -6.49 7.90 -10.08
CA VAL A 99 -6.93 9.15 -10.70
C VAL A 99 -6.90 10.29 -9.70
N THR A 100 -6.11 11.31 -9.96
CA THR A 100 -6.07 12.55 -9.17
C THR A 100 -7.07 13.57 -9.70
N LEU A 101 -7.85 14.14 -8.77
CA LEU A 101 -8.83 15.20 -8.99
C LEU A 101 -8.36 16.45 -8.24
N ASP A 102 -8.13 17.56 -8.93
CA ASP A 102 -7.57 18.80 -8.37
C ASP A 102 -8.43 20.05 -8.64
N ALA A 103 -9.56 19.89 -9.32
CA ALA A 103 -10.49 20.98 -9.60
C ALA A 103 -11.95 20.63 -9.27
N VAL A 104 -12.72 21.67 -8.92
CA VAL A 104 -14.17 21.55 -8.68
C VAL A 104 -14.86 21.01 -9.93
N GLY A 105 -15.64 19.96 -9.76
CA GLY A 105 -16.36 19.30 -10.86
C GLY A 105 -15.61 18.12 -11.48
N GLU A 106 -14.33 17.92 -11.15
CA GLU A 106 -13.62 16.70 -11.53
C GLU A 106 -14.14 15.47 -10.79
N TYR A 107 -14.09 14.32 -11.47
CA TYR A 107 -14.72 13.12 -10.96
C TYR A 107 -14.08 11.81 -11.44
N VAL A 108 -14.41 10.74 -10.72
CA VAL A 108 -14.36 9.35 -11.19
C VAL A 108 -15.78 8.77 -11.17
N GLU A 109 -16.24 8.19 -12.28
CA GLU A 109 -17.59 7.63 -12.44
C GLU A 109 -17.55 6.14 -12.76
N PHE A 110 -17.94 5.35 -11.76
CA PHE A 110 -18.05 3.90 -11.82
C PHE A 110 -19.41 3.48 -12.38
N THR A 111 -19.44 2.34 -13.06
CA THR A 111 -20.67 1.71 -13.53
C THR A 111 -20.87 0.39 -12.83
N LEU A 112 -21.95 0.28 -12.05
CA LEU A 112 -22.22 -0.94 -11.28
C LEU A 112 -22.39 -2.15 -12.20
N THR A 113 -21.63 -3.21 -11.93
CA THR A 113 -21.77 -4.50 -12.64
C THR A 113 -22.71 -5.46 -11.90
N LYS A 114 -22.96 -5.22 -10.61
CA LYS A 114 -23.96 -5.91 -9.78
C LYS A 114 -24.76 -4.90 -8.96
N PRO A 115 -25.95 -5.26 -8.44
CA PRO A 115 -26.66 -4.41 -7.49
C PRO A 115 -25.80 -4.15 -6.24
N ALA A 116 -25.88 -2.94 -5.70
CA ALA A 116 -25.16 -2.53 -4.50
C ALA A 116 -25.98 -1.51 -3.70
N ASN A 117 -25.88 -1.56 -2.38
CA ASN A 117 -26.50 -0.58 -1.48
C ASN A 117 -25.48 0.13 -0.57
N ALA A 118 -24.20 -0.21 -0.72
CA ALA A 118 -23.08 0.44 -0.06
C ALA A 118 -21.85 0.47 -0.98
N MET A 119 -20.92 1.34 -0.63
CA MET A 119 -19.58 1.38 -1.22
C MET A 119 -18.52 1.63 -0.16
N THR A 120 -17.34 1.07 -0.38
CA THR A 120 -16.08 1.52 0.17
C THR A 120 -15.28 2.12 -0.97
N PHE A 121 -14.53 3.19 -0.76
CA PHE A 121 -13.59 3.67 -1.77
C PHE A 121 -12.26 4.02 -1.12
N ARG A 122 -11.19 3.72 -1.83
CA ARG A 122 -9.81 3.99 -1.43
C ARG A 122 -9.35 5.29 -2.07
N TYR A 123 -8.81 6.17 -1.25
CA TYR A 123 -8.46 7.52 -1.65
C TYR A 123 -7.20 8.00 -0.92
N SER A 124 -6.60 9.06 -1.43
CA SER A 124 -5.55 9.82 -0.74
C SER A 124 -5.87 11.30 -0.83
N LEU A 125 -5.65 12.01 0.29
CA LEU A 125 -5.56 13.47 0.34
C LEU A 125 -4.13 13.81 0.76
N PRO A 126 -3.55 14.95 0.34
CA PRO A 126 -2.30 15.41 0.91
C PRO A 126 -2.42 15.64 2.43
N ASP A 127 -1.31 15.45 3.13
CA ASP A 127 -1.20 15.77 4.55
C ASP A 127 -1.19 17.29 4.78
N ASN A 128 -1.28 17.70 6.05
CA ASN A 128 -0.96 19.07 6.45
C ASN A 128 0.48 19.19 6.93
N SER A 129 0.99 20.42 6.99
CA SER A 129 2.38 20.70 7.40
C SER A 129 2.72 20.28 8.83
N ALA A 130 1.71 19.95 9.65
CA ALA A 130 1.89 19.52 11.04
C ALA A 130 1.79 18.00 11.20
N GLY A 131 1.57 17.23 10.14
CA GLY A 131 1.45 15.76 10.22
C GLY A 131 0.19 15.26 10.92
N THR A 132 -0.85 16.11 10.99
CA THR A 132 -2.09 15.81 11.71
C THR A 132 -3.26 15.49 10.78
N GLY A 133 -3.03 15.47 9.46
CA GLY A 133 -4.03 15.22 8.45
C GLY A 133 -4.99 16.39 8.19
N ARG A 134 -5.75 16.28 7.11
CA ARG A 134 -6.80 17.24 6.70
C ARG A 134 -8.11 16.50 6.56
N ASP A 135 -9.20 17.15 6.93
CA ASP A 135 -10.55 16.67 6.65
C ASP A 135 -11.13 17.40 5.44
N ALA A 136 -11.77 16.66 4.54
CA ALA A 136 -12.47 17.18 3.38
C ALA A 136 -13.77 16.41 3.13
N GLY A 137 -14.52 16.84 2.11
CA GLY A 137 -15.74 16.15 1.67
C GLY A 137 -15.72 15.89 0.17
N ILE A 138 -16.10 14.69 -0.24
CA ILE A 138 -16.29 14.32 -1.65
C ILE A 138 -17.76 14.00 -1.92
N ASP A 139 -18.31 14.50 -3.02
CA ASP A 139 -19.69 14.21 -3.37
C ASP A 139 -19.80 12.80 -3.94
N VAL A 140 -20.72 12.01 -3.39
CA VAL A 140 -21.24 10.81 -4.04
C VAL A 140 -22.48 11.19 -4.81
N ARG A 141 -22.46 10.95 -6.13
CA ARG A 141 -23.59 11.18 -7.02
C ARG A 141 -24.06 9.87 -7.66
N VAL A 142 -25.36 9.76 -7.86
CA VAL A 142 -26.00 8.61 -8.51
C VAL A 142 -26.76 9.09 -9.74
N ASN A 143 -26.39 8.59 -10.92
CA ASN A 143 -26.94 9.01 -12.21
C ASN A 143 -26.93 10.54 -12.40
N GLY A 144 -25.83 11.19 -11.99
CA GLY A 144 -25.61 12.64 -12.09
C GLY A 144 -26.18 13.48 -10.94
N SER A 145 -27.14 12.96 -10.17
CA SER A 145 -27.73 13.64 -9.02
C SER A 145 -26.89 13.42 -7.77
N GLN A 146 -26.60 14.49 -7.01
CA GLN A 146 -25.91 14.37 -5.73
C GLN A 146 -26.77 13.59 -4.73
N LEU A 147 -26.20 12.53 -4.16
CA LEU A 147 -26.85 11.72 -3.12
C LEU A 147 -26.44 12.22 -1.73
N LYS A 148 -25.15 12.46 -1.51
CA LYS A 148 -24.59 12.98 -0.27
C LYS A 148 -23.15 13.46 -0.47
N ASN A 149 -22.65 14.24 0.49
CA ASN A 149 -21.23 14.51 0.66
C ASN A 149 -20.67 13.54 1.72
N VAL A 150 -19.57 12.86 1.39
CA VAL A 150 -18.92 11.85 2.26
C VAL A 150 -17.64 12.44 2.85
N PRO A 151 -17.47 12.42 4.18
CA PRO A 151 -16.21 12.82 4.80
C PRO A 151 -15.06 11.90 4.40
N VAL A 152 -13.93 12.53 4.10
CA VAL A 152 -12.63 11.90 3.78
C VAL A 152 -11.54 12.63 4.57
N THR A 153 -10.46 11.93 4.92
CA THR A 153 -9.39 12.49 5.75
C THR A 153 -8.02 11.91 5.39
N SER A 154 -6.94 12.68 5.58
CA SER A 154 -5.56 12.16 5.52
C SER A 154 -4.99 11.75 6.88
N LYS A 155 -5.78 11.87 7.96
CA LYS A 155 -5.37 11.62 9.35
C LYS A 155 -4.81 10.23 9.64
N TYR A 156 -5.20 9.23 8.84
CA TYR A 156 -4.79 7.82 9.01
C TYR A 156 -3.79 7.35 7.95
N GLY A 157 -3.51 8.19 6.95
CA GLY A 157 -2.42 7.98 6.03
C GLY A 157 -1.22 8.86 6.40
N TRP A 158 -0.22 8.87 5.52
CA TRP A 158 0.99 9.69 5.61
C TRP A 158 1.89 9.39 6.80
N TYR A 159 2.85 8.52 6.56
CA TYR A 159 4.01 8.33 7.40
C TYR A 159 5.29 8.80 6.69
N TYR A 160 6.31 9.09 7.49
CA TYR A 160 7.57 9.63 7.03
C TYR A 160 8.73 9.00 7.81
N GLY A 161 9.93 9.19 7.29
CA GLY A 161 11.18 8.73 7.88
C GLY A 161 11.47 7.24 7.67
N GLY A 162 12.56 6.79 8.27
CA GLY A 162 12.89 5.37 8.39
C GLY A 162 12.15 4.71 9.57
N TYR A 163 12.18 3.39 9.64
CA TYR A 163 11.60 2.65 10.75
C TYR A 163 12.27 2.99 12.10
N PRO A 164 11.51 3.17 13.21
CA PRO A 164 10.05 3.14 13.29
C PRO A 164 9.44 4.40 12.66
N PHE A 165 8.38 4.19 11.88
CA PHE A 165 7.73 5.26 11.13
C PHE A 165 7.10 6.31 12.05
N ASN A 166 7.14 7.56 11.62
CA ASN A 166 6.54 8.69 12.31
C ASN A 166 5.63 9.48 11.35
N ASN A 167 4.96 10.50 11.88
CA ASN A 167 4.05 11.37 11.13
C ASN A 167 4.59 12.80 11.00
N ASN A 168 5.91 12.99 10.82
CA ASN A 168 6.54 14.30 10.66
C ASN A 168 6.80 14.61 9.18
N PRO A 169 6.03 15.51 8.53
CA PRO A 169 6.19 15.82 7.11
C PRO A 169 7.55 16.42 6.72
N GLY A 170 8.33 16.89 7.69
CA GLY A 170 9.70 17.35 7.46
C GLY A 170 10.72 16.23 7.22
N ASP A 171 10.35 14.97 7.44
CA ASP A 171 11.23 13.81 7.23
C ASP A 171 11.13 13.28 5.78
N THR A 172 12.13 12.50 5.35
CA THR A 172 12.18 11.88 4.01
C THR A 172 11.25 10.68 3.86
N ASN A 173 11.09 10.15 2.64
CA ASN A 173 10.36 8.92 2.34
C ASN A 173 8.90 8.95 2.82
N PRO A 174 8.05 9.84 2.28
CA PRO A 174 6.63 9.79 2.61
C PRO A 174 6.03 8.48 2.11
N HIS A 175 5.09 7.89 2.84
CA HIS A 175 4.47 6.60 2.51
C HIS A 175 3.14 6.40 3.24
N HIS A 176 2.47 5.28 3.00
CA HIS A 176 1.13 4.98 3.53
C HIS A 176 0.11 6.05 3.15
N PHE A 177 0.10 6.46 1.88
CA PHE A 177 -0.59 7.65 1.39
C PHE A 177 -2.11 7.55 1.41
N TYR A 178 -2.64 6.34 1.31
CA TYR A 178 -4.05 6.08 1.07
C TYR A 178 -4.75 5.64 2.34
N ASP A 179 -6.06 5.86 2.33
CA ASP A 179 -7.02 5.46 3.35
C ASP A 179 -8.31 4.97 2.67
N GLU A 180 -9.15 4.26 3.40
CA GLU A 180 -10.46 3.82 2.92
C GLU A 180 -11.61 4.38 3.76
N THR A 181 -12.65 4.87 3.08
CA THR A 181 -13.91 5.27 3.73
C THR A 181 -15.08 4.52 3.14
N ARG A 182 -16.14 4.34 3.94
CA ARG A 182 -17.30 3.54 3.57
C ARG A 182 -18.61 4.28 3.79
N THR A 183 -19.57 4.07 2.91
CA THR A 183 -20.90 4.70 2.99
C THR A 183 -22.01 3.82 2.42
N MET A 184 -23.20 3.91 3.02
CA MET A 184 -24.42 3.29 2.48
C MET A 184 -25.20 4.28 1.61
N PHE A 185 -25.80 3.81 0.53
CA PHE A 185 -26.62 4.62 -0.38
C PHE A 185 -28.04 4.89 0.15
N GLY A 186 -28.50 4.14 1.15
CA GLY A 186 -29.87 4.21 1.68
C GLY A 186 -30.92 3.54 0.79
N SER A 187 -30.52 3.00 -0.35
CA SER A 187 -31.33 2.16 -1.24
C SER A 187 -30.42 1.22 -2.03
N THR A 188 -30.98 0.14 -2.58
CA THR A 188 -30.24 -0.73 -3.49
C THR A 188 -30.24 -0.15 -4.90
N LEU A 189 -29.07 0.22 -5.38
CA LEU A 189 -28.81 0.64 -6.75
C LEU A 189 -28.74 -0.59 -7.66
N ALA A 190 -29.31 -0.49 -8.86
CA ALA A 190 -29.31 -1.58 -9.83
C ALA A 190 -28.02 -1.63 -10.65
N THR A 191 -27.71 -2.79 -11.24
CA THR A 191 -26.68 -2.91 -12.29
C THR A 191 -26.86 -1.84 -13.38
N GLY A 192 -25.76 -1.27 -13.85
CA GLY A 192 -25.74 -0.20 -14.85
C GLY A 192 -25.87 1.21 -14.27
N THR A 193 -26.21 1.35 -12.98
CA THR A 193 -26.23 2.64 -12.29
C THR A 193 -24.84 3.27 -12.32
N LYS A 194 -24.78 4.59 -12.58
CA LYS A 194 -23.55 5.38 -12.51
C LYS A 194 -23.38 5.93 -11.10
N VAL A 195 -22.29 5.57 -10.44
CA VAL A 195 -21.90 6.10 -9.13
C VAL A 195 -20.63 6.92 -9.31
N ARG A 196 -20.70 8.21 -8.99
CA ARG A 196 -19.63 9.17 -9.23
C ARG A 196 -19.11 9.74 -7.91
N LEU A 197 -17.80 9.70 -7.73
CA LEU A 197 -17.07 10.48 -6.74
C LEU A 197 -16.64 11.80 -7.42
N GLN A 198 -17.09 12.94 -6.90
CA GLN A 198 -16.86 14.25 -7.53
C GLN A 198 -16.39 15.30 -6.52
N VAL A 199 -15.37 16.07 -6.89
CA VAL A 199 -14.88 17.21 -6.10
C VAL A 199 -15.92 18.32 -6.13
N SER A 200 -16.42 18.70 -4.96
CA SER A 200 -17.35 19.84 -4.81
C SER A 200 -16.65 21.12 -4.35
N SER A 201 -15.48 21.00 -3.72
CA SER A 201 -14.66 22.12 -3.23
C SER A 201 -13.20 21.69 -3.10
N THR A 202 -12.27 22.58 -3.42
CA THR A 202 -10.82 22.41 -3.17
C THR A 202 -10.33 23.24 -1.98
N ALA A 203 -11.26 23.86 -1.23
CA ALA A 203 -10.90 24.71 -0.09
C ALA A 203 -10.33 23.93 1.11
N GLN A 204 -10.70 22.66 1.24
CA GLN A 204 -10.31 21.79 2.36
C GLN A 204 -9.12 20.89 2.02
N SER A 205 -9.07 20.43 0.77
CA SER A 205 -7.97 19.67 0.20
C SER A 205 -7.72 20.15 -1.23
N PRO A 206 -6.47 20.44 -1.61
CA PRO A 206 -6.16 20.88 -2.97
C PRO A 206 -6.34 19.74 -3.99
N THR A 207 -6.17 18.48 -3.58
CA THR A 207 -6.31 17.31 -4.44
C THR A 207 -7.02 16.15 -3.74
N PHE A 208 -7.60 15.26 -4.54
CA PHE A 208 -8.23 14.00 -4.15
C PHE A 208 -7.78 12.92 -5.12
N THR A 209 -6.98 11.97 -4.67
CA THR A 209 -6.58 10.83 -5.52
C THR A 209 -7.47 9.65 -5.21
N ILE A 210 -8.19 9.14 -6.21
CA ILE A 210 -9.09 7.98 -6.10
C ILE A 210 -8.40 6.78 -6.72
N ASP A 211 -8.24 5.72 -5.93
CA ASP A 211 -7.63 4.46 -6.34
C ASP A 211 -8.68 3.48 -6.86
N LEU A 212 -9.67 3.14 -6.03
CA LEU A 212 -10.69 2.15 -6.36
C LEU A 212 -11.99 2.37 -5.58
N ALA A 213 -13.03 1.62 -5.98
CA ALA A 213 -14.28 1.50 -5.24
C ALA A 213 -14.81 0.06 -5.20
N ASP A 214 -15.13 -0.39 -3.99
CA ASP A 214 -15.74 -1.68 -3.68
C ASP A 214 -17.25 -1.49 -3.46
N PHE A 215 -18.07 -2.09 -4.31
CA PHE A 215 -19.52 -2.00 -4.24
C PHE A 215 -20.14 -3.27 -3.66
N GLU A 216 -20.89 -3.13 -2.57
CA GLU A 216 -21.45 -4.25 -1.81
C GLU A 216 -22.98 -4.19 -1.75
N GLN A 217 -23.62 -5.36 -1.83
CA GLN A 217 -25.02 -5.53 -1.45
C GLN A 217 -25.09 -6.04 -0.01
N VAL A 218 -25.03 -5.11 0.94
CA VAL A 218 -25.07 -5.38 2.37
C VAL A 218 -26.44 -5.93 2.76
N ALA A 219 -26.47 -7.03 3.50
CA ALA A 219 -27.70 -7.61 4.02
C ALA A 219 -28.36 -6.70 5.07
N ALA A 220 -29.65 -6.91 5.36
CA ALA A 220 -30.32 -6.25 6.47
C ALA A 220 -29.62 -6.56 7.82
N PRO A 221 -29.69 -5.66 8.82
CA PRO A 221 -29.04 -5.88 10.11
C PRO A 221 -29.55 -7.16 10.77
N ILE A 222 -28.62 -7.93 11.34
CA ILE A 222 -28.92 -9.17 12.07
C ILE A 222 -29.68 -8.79 13.36
N GLY A 223 -30.83 -9.41 13.61
CA GLY A 223 -31.62 -9.16 14.81
C GLY A 223 -31.03 -9.83 16.06
N LYS A 224 -31.38 -9.29 17.25
CA LYS A 224 -30.96 -9.85 18.54
C LYS A 224 -31.33 -11.34 18.66
N PRO A 225 -30.37 -12.25 18.91
CA PRO A 225 -30.68 -13.66 19.15
C PRO A 225 -31.57 -13.85 20.38
N SER A 226 -32.44 -14.85 20.34
CA SER A 226 -33.31 -15.20 21.48
C SER A 226 -32.45 -15.50 22.72
N GLY A 227 -32.80 -14.88 23.85
CA GLY A 227 -32.06 -15.05 25.10
C GLY A 227 -30.71 -14.36 25.16
N ALA A 228 -30.30 -13.57 24.16
CA ALA A 228 -29.07 -12.76 24.27
C ALA A 228 -29.23 -11.60 25.28
N LEU A 229 -28.10 -11.17 25.86
CA LEU A 229 -27.96 -9.95 26.65
C LEU A 229 -27.65 -8.78 25.71
N ASP A 230 -28.35 -7.66 25.82
CA ASP A 230 -28.21 -6.50 24.94
C ASP A 230 -27.37 -5.40 25.60
N VAL A 231 -26.25 -5.02 24.99
CA VAL A 231 -25.34 -4.01 25.58
C VAL A 231 -26.02 -2.65 25.79
N VAL A 232 -27.04 -2.31 25.00
CA VAL A 232 -27.80 -1.06 25.15
C VAL A 232 -28.95 -1.27 26.11
N ALA A 233 -29.87 -2.19 25.81
CA ALA A 233 -31.12 -2.30 26.58
C ALA A 233 -30.91 -2.82 28.01
N ASP A 234 -29.92 -3.70 28.22
CA ASP A 234 -29.69 -4.34 29.53
C ASP A 234 -28.57 -3.66 30.33
N PHE A 235 -27.59 -3.01 29.66
CA PHE A 235 -26.39 -2.44 30.32
C PHE A 235 -26.24 -0.93 30.14
N GLY A 236 -26.98 -0.31 29.22
CA GLY A 236 -26.97 1.13 29.00
C GLY A 236 -25.72 1.66 28.28
N ALA A 237 -25.13 0.87 27.37
CA ALA A 237 -24.16 1.38 26.41
C ALA A 237 -24.82 2.43 25.51
N ASP A 238 -24.05 3.43 25.08
CA ASP A 238 -24.54 4.53 24.23
C ASP A 238 -24.30 4.19 22.74
N PRO A 239 -25.36 3.91 21.95
CA PRO A 239 -25.24 3.58 20.53
C PRO A 239 -25.01 4.80 19.63
N THR A 240 -25.01 6.01 20.18
CA THR A 240 -24.66 7.24 19.43
C THR A 240 -23.14 7.45 19.35
N GLY A 241 -22.40 6.86 20.30
CA GLY A 241 -20.95 7.00 20.40
C GLY A 241 -20.51 8.32 21.04
N ALA A 242 -21.41 9.04 21.70
CA ALA A 242 -21.08 10.29 22.38
C ALA A 242 -20.44 10.03 23.77
N ALA A 243 -20.90 8.99 24.47
CA ALA A 243 -20.39 8.59 25.78
C ALA A 243 -19.60 7.28 25.72
N ASP A 244 -18.54 7.22 26.52
CA ASP A 244 -17.72 6.02 26.70
C ASP A 244 -18.57 4.86 27.25
N SER A 245 -18.59 3.76 26.49
CA SER A 245 -19.35 2.55 26.77
C SER A 245 -18.48 1.39 27.26
N THR A 246 -17.18 1.60 27.47
CA THR A 246 -16.20 0.54 27.83
C THR A 246 -16.67 -0.29 29.03
N ALA A 247 -17.00 0.38 30.15
CA ALA A 247 -17.45 -0.32 31.37
C ALA A 247 -18.79 -1.06 31.18
N LYS A 248 -19.67 -0.55 30.30
CA LYS A 248 -20.96 -1.18 30.00
C LYS A 248 -20.79 -2.45 29.19
N PHE A 249 -19.92 -2.41 28.17
CA PHE A 249 -19.53 -3.59 27.41
C PHE A 249 -18.85 -4.63 28.28
N GLN A 250 -17.90 -4.22 29.13
CA GLN A 250 -17.23 -5.15 30.03
C GLN A 250 -18.21 -5.84 31.01
N ALA A 251 -19.19 -5.10 31.54
CA ALA A 251 -20.23 -5.66 32.39
C ALA A 251 -21.13 -6.65 31.62
N ALA A 252 -21.49 -6.34 30.37
CA ALA A 252 -22.27 -7.23 29.51
C ALA A 252 -21.51 -8.53 29.21
N VAL A 253 -20.23 -8.44 28.88
CA VAL A 253 -19.33 -9.57 28.66
C VAL A 253 -19.21 -10.45 29.90
N ALA A 254 -18.99 -9.86 31.07
CA ALA A 254 -18.92 -10.61 32.33
C ALA A 254 -20.23 -11.34 32.65
N ALA A 255 -21.37 -10.69 32.41
CA ALA A 255 -22.68 -11.31 32.57
C ALA A 255 -22.95 -12.42 31.55
N GLY A 256 -22.53 -12.23 30.29
CA GLY A 256 -22.61 -13.23 29.23
C GLY A 256 -21.82 -14.49 29.57
N GLN A 257 -20.58 -14.31 30.04
CA GLN A 257 -19.76 -15.41 30.55
C GLN A 257 -20.45 -16.13 31.72
N ALA A 258 -20.85 -15.38 32.77
CA ALA A 258 -21.42 -15.98 33.99
C ALA A 258 -22.75 -16.71 33.76
N GLN A 259 -23.55 -16.26 32.79
CA GLN A 259 -24.86 -16.85 32.48
C GLN A 259 -24.81 -17.83 31.30
N ASN A 260 -23.65 -18.00 30.66
CA ASN A 260 -23.49 -18.73 29.40
C ASN A 260 -24.47 -18.24 28.31
N ARG A 261 -24.52 -16.92 28.11
CA ARG A 261 -25.41 -16.25 27.16
C ARG A 261 -24.62 -15.40 26.18
N THR A 262 -25.08 -15.34 24.94
CA THR A 262 -24.55 -14.39 23.94
C THR A 262 -24.77 -12.96 24.39
N VAL A 263 -23.76 -12.11 24.20
CA VAL A 263 -23.85 -10.67 24.28
C VAL A 263 -24.07 -10.11 22.88
N TYR A 264 -25.16 -9.38 22.71
CA TYR A 264 -25.59 -8.79 21.45
C TYR A 264 -25.26 -7.30 21.40
N ILE A 265 -24.62 -6.89 20.32
CA ILE A 265 -24.34 -5.49 19.98
C ILE A 265 -25.38 -5.05 18.94
N PRO A 266 -26.34 -4.18 19.27
CA PRO A 266 -27.29 -3.68 18.28
C PRO A 266 -26.60 -2.74 17.28
N GLN A 267 -27.36 -2.25 16.30
CA GLN A 267 -26.89 -1.18 15.42
C GLN A 267 -26.55 0.07 16.25
N GLY A 268 -25.39 0.66 15.98
CA GLY A 268 -24.89 1.83 16.70
C GLY A 268 -23.40 2.01 16.52
N ASN A 269 -22.93 3.20 16.90
CA ASN A 269 -21.52 3.49 17.11
C ASN A 269 -21.29 3.57 18.62
N PHE A 270 -20.28 2.87 19.12
CA PHE A 270 -19.99 2.78 20.55
C PHE A 270 -18.57 3.24 20.79
N GLU A 271 -18.43 4.31 21.57
CA GLU A 271 -17.13 4.81 22.00
C GLU A 271 -16.55 3.86 23.05
N ILE A 272 -15.38 3.30 22.79
CA ILE A 272 -14.63 2.37 23.64
C ILE A 272 -13.22 2.92 23.78
N ARG A 273 -12.77 3.08 25.02
CA ARG A 273 -11.52 3.76 25.39
C ARG A 273 -10.51 2.84 26.07
N ASP A 274 -10.84 1.58 26.25
CA ASP A 274 -9.93 0.55 26.77
C ASP A 274 -10.38 -0.82 26.26
N HIS A 275 -9.56 -1.85 26.44
CA HIS A 275 -9.86 -3.18 25.94
C HIS A 275 -11.08 -3.81 26.62
N ILE A 276 -11.94 -4.44 25.82
CA ILE A 276 -12.99 -5.33 26.29
C ILE A 276 -12.40 -6.74 26.43
N VAL A 277 -12.23 -7.21 27.66
CA VAL A 277 -11.64 -8.51 27.96
C VAL A 277 -12.71 -9.61 27.90
N VAL A 278 -12.53 -10.59 27.02
CA VAL A 278 -13.48 -11.68 26.73
C VAL A 278 -12.93 -13.04 27.13
N ASP A 279 -13.78 -13.91 27.66
CA ASP A 279 -13.46 -15.31 27.99
C ASP A 279 -14.77 -16.12 28.08
N GLN A 280 -14.83 -17.30 27.46
CA GLN A 280 -15.99 -18.20 27.47
C GLN A 280 -17.32 -17.49 27.14
N VAL A 281 -17.32 -16.66 26.10
CA VAL A 281 -18.44 -15.79 25.75
C VAL A 281 -18.57 -15.64 24.23
N THR A 282 -19.80 -15.48 23.76
CA THR A 282 -20.07 -15.01 22.39
C THR A 282 -20.43 -13.54 22.42
N LEU A 283 -19.73 -12.72 21.63
CA LEU A 283 -20.07 -11.32 21.34
C LEU A 283 -20.48 -11.23 19.86
N ALA A 284 -21.75 -10.90 19.60
CA ALA A 284 -22.34 -10.91 18.27
C ALA A 284 -22.99 -9.56 17.93
N GLY A 285 -22.65 -8.97 16.80
CA GLY A 285 -23.26 -7.72 16.34
C GLY A 285 -24.38 -7.88 15.33
N ALA A 286 -24.91 -6.75 14.87
CA ALA A 286 -25.92 -6.66 13.82
C ALA A 286 -25.34 -6.72 12.38
N GLY A 287 -24.02 -6.91 12.25
CA GLY A 287 -23.24 -6.84 11.01
C GLY A 287 -22.17 -5.74 11.06
N PRO A 288 -21.02 -5.91 10.39
CA PRO A 288 -19.89 -4.95 10.47
C PRO A 288 -20.19 -3.56 9.91
N TRP A 289 -21.25 -3.42 9.12
CA TRP A 289 -21.75 -2.12 8.66
C TRP A 289 -22.67 -1.41 9.67
N TYR A 290 -23.17 -2.13 10.68
CA TYR A 290 -24.23 -1.66 11.59
C TYR A 290 -23.75 -1.48 13.04
N SER A 291 -22.95 -2.42 13.55
CA SER A 291 -22.44 -2.40 14.92
C SER A 291 -20.97 -2.03 14.91
N VAL A 292 -20.63 -0.84 15.40
CA VAL A 292 -19.28 -0.27 15.32
C VAL A 292 -18.76 0.05 16.71
N LEU A 293 -17.71 -0.66 17.14
CA LEU A 293 -16.90 -0.26 18.30
C LEU A 293 -15.80 0.67 17.79
N LYS A 294 -15.62 1.82 18.42
CA LYS A 294 -14.64 2.81 17.96
C LYS A 294 -14.00 3.59 19.10
N GLY A 295 -12.87 4.23 18.80
CA GLY A 295 -12.33 5.29 19.64
C GLY A 295 -10.95 5.00 20.23
N ARG A 296 -10.42 6.03 20.87
CA ARG A 296 -9.15 6.04 21.59
C ARG A 296 -9.33 6.83 22.87
N HIS A 297 -8.63 6.45 23.93
CA HIS A 297 -8.66 7.21 25.15
C HIS A 297 -8.08 8.63 24.91
N PRO A 298 -8.73 9.70 25.43
CA PRO A 298 -8.40 11.08 25.03
C PRO A 298 -7.04 11.60 25.52
N THR A 299 -6.43 10.95 26.51
CA THR A 299 -5.15 11.38 27.11
C THR A 299 -4.11 10.28 27.24
N ASP A 300 -4.53 9.06 27.61
CA ASP A 300 -3.69 7.86 27.57
C ASP A 300 -3.61 7.24 26.17
N ARG A 301 -2.52 7.53 25.46
CA ARG A 301 -2.27 7.04 24.11
C ARG A 301 -2.25 5.50 23.99
N SER A 302 -1.95 4.79 25.08
CA SER A 302 -1.78 3.34 25.10
C SER A 302 -3.10 2.57 25.20
N LYS A 303 -4.21 3.29 25.31
CA LYS A 303 -5.56 2.73 25.46
C LYS A 303 -6.45 3.13 24.29
N ALA A 304 -7.02 2.13 23.63
CA ALA A 304 -7.94 2.32 22.52
C ALA A 304 -9.01 1.22 22.51
N VAL A 305 -9.95 1.32 21.57
CA VAL A 305 -10.86 0.21 21.30
C VAL A 305 -10.08 -1.06 20.95
N GLY A 306 -10.48 -2.17 21.55
CA GLY A 306 -9.95 -3.50 21.24
C GLY A 306 -10.74 -4.57 21.98
N VAL A 307 -10.82 -5.78 21.41
CA VAL A 307 -11.45 -6.94 22.06
C VAL A 307 -10.39 -8.01 22.31
N TYR A 308 -10.04 -8.23 23.57
CA TYR A 308 -8.85 -8.98 23.96
C TYR A 308 -9.21 -10.24 24.74
N GLY A 309 -8.52 -11.34 24.45
CA GLY A 309 -8.39 -12.42 25.42
C GLY A 309 -7.56 -11.98 26.63
N LYS A 310 -7.64 -12.70 27.73
CA LYS A 310 -6.65 -12.59 28.81
C LYS A 310 -5.28 -12.94 28.24
N TYR A 311 -4.23 -12.31 28.73
CA TYR A 311 -2.86 -12.69 28.36
C TYR A 311 -2.57 -14.13 28.81
N ALA A 312 -1.70 -14.85 28.09
CA ALA A 312 -1.40 -16.25 28.40
C ALA A 312 -0.87 -16.44 29.83
N ASN A 313 -0.04 -15.50 30.33
CA ASN A 313 0.47 -15.50 31.71
C ASN A 313 -0.61 -15.22 32.78
N GLN A 314 -1.80 -14.79 32.38
CA GLN A 314 -2.98 -14.60 33.23
C GLN A 314 -3.99 -15.76 33.08
N GLY A 315 -3.56 -16.88 32.48
CA GLY A 315 -4.37 -18.07 32.23
C GLY A 315 -4.95 -18.17 30.82
N GLY A 316 -4.84 -17.11 30.02
CA GLY A 316 -5.44 -17.03 28.68
C GLY A 316 -6.97 -17.06 28.68
N SER A 317 -7.56 -16.73 27.54
CA SER A 317 -9.00 -16.92 27.31
C SER A 317 -9.25 -18.15 26.46
N SER A 318 -10.45 -18.71 26.59
CA SER A 318 -10.88 -19.80 25.73
C SER A 318 -12.37 -19.77 25.38
N ASN A 319 -12.76 -20.49 24.32
CA ASN A 319 -14.16 -20.64 23.90
C ASN A 319 -14.85 -19.29 23.65
N VAL A 320 -14.13 -18.35 23.02
CA VAL A 320 -14.67 -17.05 22.63
C VAL A 320 -15.19 -17.11 21.20
N THR A 321 -16.33 -16.50 20.94
CA THR A 321 -16.80 -16.24 19.57
C THR A 321 -17.06 -14.76 19.38
N LEU A 322 -16.34 -14.11 18.49
CA LEU A 322 -16.55 -12.72 18.09
C LEU A 322 -17.12 -12.73 16.67
N LYS A 323 -18.27 -12.10 16.45
CA LYS A 323 -18.82 -12.05 15.10
C LYS A 323 -19.71 -10.85 14.76
N ASP A 324 -19.71 -10.50 13.49
CA ASP A 324 -20.69 -9.59 12.88
C ASP A 324 -20.66 -8.15 13.43
N PHE A 325 -19.48 -7.57 13.68
CA PHE A 325 -19.32 -6.16 14.07
C PHE A 325 -18.01 -5.57 13.54
N ALA A 326 -17.83 -4.26 13.68
CA ALA A 326 -16.60 -3.56 13.31
C ALA A 326 -15.86 -3.01 14.53
N ILE A 327 -14.53 -2.94 14.42
CA ILE A 327 -13.61 -2.28 15.35
C ILE A 327 -12.85 -1.22 14.55
N MET A 328 -13.08 0.05 14.88
CA MET A 328 -12.48 1.21 14.20
C MET A 328 -11.64 2.01 15.19
N GLY A 329 -10.33 1.88 15.10
CA GLY A 329 -9.41 2.62 15.98
C GLY A 329 -9.32 4.11 15.64
N ASP A 330 -8.47 4.81 16.39
CA ASP A 330 -8.01 6.17 16.08
C ASP A 330 -6.48 6.25 16.26
N ILE A 331 -5.78 5.29 15.65
CA ILE A 331 -4.33 5.15 15.70
C ILE A 331 -3.74 5.78 14.44
N ARG A 332 -2.80 6.70 14.60
CA ARG A 332 -2.26 7.58 13.54
C ARG A 332 -0.74 7.52 13.50
N GLU A 333 -0.19 6.54 14.19
CA GLU A 333 1.23 6.39 14.44
C GLU A 333 1.51 4.92 14.77
N ARG A 334 2.71 4.45 14.40
CA ARG A 334 3.17 3.14 14.84
C ARG A 334 4.02 3.28 16.09
N VAL A 335 3.51 2.75 17.20
CA VAL A 335 4.24 2.66 18.46
C VAL A 335 4.20 1.21 18.94
N ASP A 336 5.32 0.50 18.80
CA ASP A 336 5.35 -0.96 18.98
C ASP A 336 4.93 -1.40 20.39
N ASN A 337 5.32 -0.64 21.43
CA ASN A 337 5.03 -0.94 22.82
C ASN A 337 3.55 -0.73 23.23
N ASP A 338 2.78 0.04 22.46
CA ASP A 338 1.39 0.32 22.79
C ASP A 338 0.51 -0.85 22.28
N GLN A 339 -0.32 -1.41 23.15
CA GLN A 339 -1.17 -2.57 22.84
C GLN A 339 -2.52 -2.17 22.22
N VAL A 340 -2.51 -1.29 21.22
CA VAL A 340 -3.70 -0.69 20.60
C VAL A 340 -4.13 -1.40 19.30
N ASN A 341 -4.27 -2.73 19.38
CA ASN A 341 -4.70 -3.59 18.28
C ASN A 341 -6.23 -3.78 18.31
N ALA A 342 -6.85 -4.18 17.19
CA ALA A 342 -8.28 -4.50 17.22
C ALA A 342 -8.56 -5.78 18.04
N ILE A 343 -7.71 -6.80 17.89
CA ILE A 343 -7.76 -8.06 18.64
C ILE A 343 -6.39 -8.35 19.27
N GLY A 344 -6.39 -8.83 20.52
CA GLY A 344 -5.16 -9.30 21.16
C GLY A 344 -5.35 -10.26 22.33
N GLY A 345 -4.26 -10.52 23.05
CA GLY A 345 -4.20 -11.52 24.12
C GLY A 345 -4.17 -12.97 23.61
N ALA A 346 -4.51 -13.93 24.46
CA ALA A 346 -4.53 -15.36 24.13
C ALA A 346 -5.97 -15.89 24.02
N LEU A 347 -6.33 -16.52 22.90
CA LEU A 347 -7.71 -16.90 22.56
C LEU A 347 -7.82 -18.36 22.10
N SER A 348 -7.65 -19.32 23.02
CA SER A 348 -7.70 -20.74 22.66
C SER A 348 -9.12 -21.21 22.30
N ASN A 349 -9.25 -22.18 21.38
CA ASN A 349 -10.55 -22.73 20.97
C ASN A 349 -11.59 -21.66 20.61
N SER A 350 -11.15 -20.60 19.91
CA SER A 350 -11.95 -19.40 19.69
C SER A 350 -12.12 -19.11 18.21
N VAL A 351 -13.17 -18.34 17.89
CA VAL A 351 -13.51 -17.97 16.50
C VAL A 351 -13.75 -16.47 16.42
N ILE A 352 -13.14 -15.85 15.41
CA ILE A 352 -13.36 -14.45 15.00
C ILE A 352 -13.91 -14.51 13.58
N ASP A 353 -15.15 -14.09 13.37
CA ASP A 353 -15.89 -14.31 12.13
C ASP A 353 -16.59 -13.03 11.65
N ASN A 354 -16.34 -12.60 10.41
CA ASN A 354 -17.01 -11.44 9.83
C ASN A 354 -16.83 -10.15 10.66
N ILE A 355 -15.59 -9.88 11.06
CA ILE A 355 -15.20 -8.63 11.73
C ILE A 355 -14.52 -7.70 10.73
N TRP A 356 -14.86 -6.41 10.78
CA TRP A 356 -14.12 -5.36 10.08
C TRP A 356 -13.20 -4.65 11.06
N MET A 357 -11.90 -4.60 10.78
CA MET A 357 -10.87 -3.99 11.61
C MET A 357 -10.15 -2.90 10.81
N GLN A 358 -10.08 -1.69 11.35
CA GLN A 358 -9.48 -0.54 10.65
C GLN A 358 -8.88 0.47 11.63
N HIS A 359 -7.82 1.16 11.23
CA HIS A 359 -7.17 2.25 12.00
C HIS A 359 -6.69 1.85 13.39
N THR A 360 -6.25 0.61 13.53
CA THR A 360 -5.56 0.09 14.73
C THR A 360 -4.08 -0.12 14.43
N LYS A 361 -3.26 -0.40 15.45
CA LYS A 361 -1.85 -0.74 15.19
C LYS A 361 -1.76 -2.03 14.37
N CYS A 362 -2.35 -3.10 14.89
CA CYS A 362 -2.53 -4.35 14.18
C CYS A 362 -4.00 -4.76 14.16
N GLY A 363 -4.41 -5.50 13.12
CA GLY A 363 -5.74 -6.12 13.11
C GLY A 363 -5.86 -7.16 14.23
N ALA A 364 -4.92 -8.10 14.28
CA ALA A 364 -4.80 -9.04 15.40
C ALA A 364 -3.34 -9.30 15.76
N TRP A 365 -2.96 -8.95 16.99
CA TRP A 365 -1.67 -9.37 17.57
C TRP A 365 -1.97 -10.29 18.75
N VAL A 366 -1.85 -11.60 18.54
CA VAL A 366 -2.16 -12.59 19.58
C VAL A 366 -0.87 -13.20 20.13
N ASP A 367 -0.73 -13.10 21.45
CA ASP A 367 0.42 -13.65 22.17
C ASP A 367 0.01 -14.98 22.82
N GLY A 368 0.63 -16.07 22.37
CA GLY A 368 0.44 -17.38 22.99
C GLY A 368 1.23 -17.56 24.29
N PRO A 369 1.42 -18.80 24.78
CA PRO A 369 0.95 -20.04 24.15
C PRO A 369 -0.58 -20.11 24.04
N MET A 370 -1.07 -20.48 22.87
CA MET A 370 -2.50 -20.70 22.64
C MET A 370 -2.74 -21.69 21.50
N ASN A 371 -3.95 -22.22 21.42
CA ASN A 371 -4.27 -23.30 20.51
C ASN A 371 -5.65 -23.14 19.86
N ASN A 372 -5.77 -23.49 18.57
CA ASN A 372 -7.05 -23.64 17.88
C ASN A 372 -7.88 -22.35 17.81
N LEU A 373 -7.25 -21.23 17.44
CA LEU A 373 -7.93 -20.00 17.02
C LEU A 373 -8.26 -20.06 15.53
N THR A 374 -9.45 -19.61 15.15
CA THR A 374 -9.81 -19.36 13.75
C THR A 374 -10.24 -17.92 13.54
N ILE A 375 -9.56 -17.19 12.65
CA ILE A 375 -10.00 -15.90 12.12
C ILE A 375 -10.53 -16.13 10.70
N LYS A 376 -11.76 -15.70 10.40
CA LYS A 376 -12.35 -15.90 9.07
C LYS A 376 -13.34 -14.85 8.62
N ASN A 377 -13.58 -14.80 7.31
CA ASN A 377 -14.58 -13.94 6.64
C ASN A 377 -14.43 -12.44 6.98
N SER A 378 -13.25 -12.02 7.42
CA SER A 378 -13.02 -10.71 8.02
C SER A 378 -12.33 -9.77 7.04
N ARG A 379 -12.37 -8.46 7.35
CA ARG A 379 -11.70 -7.40 6.59
C ARG A 379 -10.76 -6.66 7.52
N ILE A 380 -9.50 -6.53 7.14
CA ILE A 380 -8.46 -5.83 7.90
C ILE A 380 -7.86 -4.78 6.98
N LEU A 381 -8.13 -3.52 7.27
CA LEU A 381 -7.78 -2.40 6.40
C LEU A 381 -6.96 -1.38 7.19
N ASP A 382 -6.06 -0.66 6.54
CA ASP A 382 -5.43 0.57 7.03
C ASP A 382 -4.85 0.43 8.46
N GLN A 383 -3.93 -0.52 8.61
CA GLN A 383 -3.25 -0.81 9.88
C GLN A 383 -1.90 -0.11 9.90
N THR A 384 -1.45 0.40 11.04
CA THR A 384 -0.12 1.04 11.11
C THR A 384 1.03 0.03 11.15
N ALA A 385 0.74 -1.25 11.39
CA ALA A 385 1.65 -2.38 11.38
C ALA A 385 0.95 -3.61 10.77
N ASP A 386 1.13 -4.80 11.35
CA ASP A 386 0.65 -6.07 10.78
C ASP A 386 -0.88 -6.16 10.64
N GLY A 387 -1.35 -6.90 9.64
CA GLY A 387 -2.75 -7.31 9.60
C GLY A 387 -3.06 -8.33 10.70
N VAL A 388 -2.35 -9.47 10.69
CA VAL A 388 -2.39 -10.48 11.77
C VAL A 388 -0.99 -10.95 12.08
N ASN A 389 -0.63 -11.03 13.37
CA ASN A 389 0.56 -11.72 13.83
C ASN A 389 0.20 -12.83 14.84
N PHE A 390 0.53 -14.07 14.48
CA PHE A 390 0.56 -15.19 15.41
C PHE A 390 1.89 -15.20 16.15
N HIS A 391 1.93 -14.53 17.29
CA HIS A 391 3.14 -14.33 18.06
C HIS A 391 3.25 -15.35 19.20
N TYR A 392 4.43 -15.96 19.35
CA TYR A 392 4.84 -16.65 20.57
C TYR A 392 3.97 -17.89 20.93
N GLY A 393 4.23 -19.04 20.29
CA GLY A 393 3.62 -20.32 20.69
C GLY A 393 2.14 -20.49 20.31
N VAL A 394 1.71 -19.93 19.18
CA VAL A 394 0.38 -20.14 18.61
C VAL A 394 0.37 -21.46 17.84
N THR A 395 -0.60 -22.33 18.10
CA THR A 395 -0.66 -23.67 17.49
C THR A 395 -2.04 -24.02 16.95
N ASN A 396 -2.07 -24.89 15.93
CA ASN A 396 -3.29 -25.40 15.29
C ASN A 396 -4.30 -24.31 14.90
N SER A 397 -3.82 -23.10 14.59
CA SER A 397 -4.65 -21.92 14.40
C SER A 397 -4.69 -21.51 12.92
N THR A 398 -5.77 -20.88 12.50
CA THR A 398 -6.04 -20.59 11.09
C THR A 398 -6.49 -19.15 10.88
N VAL A 399 -5.96 -18.48 9.86
CA VAL A 399 -6.58 -17.30 9.24
C VAL A 399 -7.06 -17.70 7.86
N THR A 400 -8.36 -17.56 7.58
CA THR A 400 -8.90 -17.99 6.30
C THR A 400 -10.01 -17.12 5.74
N ASN A 401 -10.15 -17.03 4.42
CA ASN A 401 -11.18 -16.20 3.79
C ASN A 401 -11.17 -14.76 4.32
N THR A 402 -9.99 -14.20 4.57
CA THR A 402 -9.80 -12.87 5.14
C THR A 402 -9.21 -11.95 4.09
N PHE A 403 -9.79 -10.76 3.99
CA PHE A 403 -9.37 -9.70 3.09
C PHE A 403 -8.52 -8.70 3.86
N VAL A 404 -7.28 -8.46 3.42
CA VAL A 404 -6.32 -7.58 4.08
C VAL A 404 -5.78 -6.58 3.06
N ARG A 405 -5.81 -5.29 3.38
CA ARG A 405 -5.24 -4.25 2.52
C ARG A 405 -4.61 -3.13 3.33
N ASN A 406 -3.53 -2.54 2.79
CA ASN A 406 -2.93 -1.30 3.32
C ASN A 406 -2.40 -1.45 4.76
N THR A 407 -1.63 -2.51 5.02
CA THR A 407 -0.99 -2.73 6.32
C THR A 407 0.37 -2.03 6.36
N GLY A 408 0.75 -1.46 7.49
CA GLY A 408 2.03 -0.78 7.70
C GLY A 408 3.21 -1.71 7.99
N ASP A 409 2.98 -3.02 7.97
CA ASP A 409 3.96 -4.11 8.02
C ASP A 409 3.35 -5.36 7.37
N ASP A 410 3.85 -6.54 7.72
CA ASP A 410 3.40 -7.83 7.24
C ASP A 410 1.87 -7.97 7.26
N GLY A 411 1.28 -8.30 6.10
CA GLY A 411 -0.16 -8.49 6.01
C GLY A 411 -0.64 -9.64 6.92
N LEU A 412 0.01 -10.81 6.81
CA LEU A 412 -0.20 -11.96 7.70
C LEU A 412 1.15 -12.58 8.11
N ALA A 413 1.47 -12.54 9.40
CA ALA A 413 2.71 -13.04 9.95
C ALA A 413 2.49 -14.17 10.97
N MET A 414 3.46 -15.08 11.03
CA MET A 414 3.68 -15.97 12.15
C MET A 414 5.08 -15.74 12.68
N TRP A 415 5.21 -15.28 13.92
CA TRP A 415 6.51 -15.10 14.56
C TRP A 415 6.66 -16.08 15.73
N ALA A 416 7.44 -17.13 15.51
CA ALA A 416 7.78 -18.13 16.51
C ALA A 416 8.85 -17.60 17.47
N GLU A 417 8.61 -16.48 18.14
CA GLU A 417 9.54 -15.92 19.11
C GLU A 417 9.63 -16.86 20.33
N ASN A 418 10.80 -17.48 20.57
CA ASN A 418 11.14 -18.31 21.74
C ASN A 418 10.28 -19.57 21.99
N ILE A 419 9.02 -19.63 21.54
CA ILE A 419 8.13 -20.78 21.61
C ILE A 419 7.61 -21.09 20.20
N PRO A 420 7.70 -22.35 19.74
CA PRO A 420 7.40 -22.68 18.36
C PRO A 420 5.92 -22.48 18.01
N ASN A 421 5.67 -21.82 16.88
CA ASN A 421 4.39 -21.90 16.19
C ASN A 421 4.30 -23.24 15.44
N VAL A 422 3.19 -23.97 15.62
CA VAL A 422 3.05 -25.35 15.09
C VAL A 422 1.69 -25.58 14.44
N ASN A 423 1.69 -26.16 13.24
CA ASN A 423 0.47 -26.58 12.53
C ASN A 423 -0.53 -25.43 12.29
N ASN A 424 -0.03 -24.21 12.09
CA ASN A 424 -0.85 -23.06 11.75
C ASN A 424 -1.06 -22.96 10.24
N LYS A 425 -2.15 -22.32 9.85
CA LYS A 425 -2.59 -22.24 8.45
C LYS A 425 -3.04 -20.84 8.07
N PHE A 426 -2.54 -20.31 6.96
CA PHE A 426 -3.12 -19.16 6.29
C PHE A 426 -3.68 -19.61 4.94
N THR A 427 -5.01 -19.64 4.80
CA THR A 427 -5.65 -20.19 3.60
C THR A 427 -6.76 -19.34 2.99
N PHE A 428 -6.85 -19.22 1.66
CA PHE A 428 -7.91 -18.45 1.01
C PHE A 428 -7.94 -16.97 1.43
N ASN A 429 -6.80 -16.35 1.72
CA ASN A 429 -6.73 -14.94 2.06
C ASN A 429 -6.34 -14.11 0.84
N THR A 430 -6.84 -12.88 0.75
CA THR A 430 -6.35 -11.89 -0.22
C THR A 430 -5.65 -10.79 0.58
N VAL A 431 -4.36 -10.61 0.34
CA VAL A 431 -3.52 -9.63 1.04
C VAL A 431 -2.91 -8.68 0.01
N ILE A 432 -3.20 -7.40 0.11
CA ILE A 432 -2.86 -6.39 -0.90
C ILE A 432 -2.14 -5.21 -0.24
N LEU A 433 -1.12 -4.65 -0.90
CA LEU A 433 -0.49 -3.39 -0.49
C LEU A 433 -0.01 -3.34 0.98
N PRO A 434 0.74 -4.34 1.50
CA PRO A 434 1.56 -4.09 2.69
C PRO A 434 2.61 -3.03 2.33
N ILE A 435 2.59 -1.91 3.04
CA ILE A 435 3.48 -0.76 2.81
C ILE A 435 4.92 -1.14 3.17
N LEU A 436 5.11 -1.90 4.25
CA LEU A 436 6.39 -2.46 4.64
C LEU A 436 6.30 -3.99 4.68
N ALA A 437 7.43 -4.64 4.44
CA ALA A 437 7.62 -6.08 4.61
C ALA A 437 6.76 -6.92 3.64
N ASN A 438 6.04 -7.94 4.11
CA ASN A 438 5.55 -9.01 3.27
C ASN A 438 4.02 -9.05 3.19
N ASN A 439 3.49 -9.65 2.12
CA ASN A 439 2.07 -10.01 2.15
C ASN A 439 1.83 -11.13 3.17
N ILE A 440 2.57 -12.24 3.09
CA ILE A 440 2.47 -13.36 4.02
C ILE A 440 3.86 -13.90 4.38
N VAL A 441 4.10 -14.09 5.68
CA VAL A 441 5.38 -14.60 6.19
C VAL A 441 5.24 -15.58 7.35
N THR A 442 6.17 -16.54 7.42
CA THR A 442 6.47 -17.29 8.65
C THR A 442 7.93 -17.09 9.04
N TYR A 443 8.15 -16.50 10.21
CA TYR A 443 9.43 -16.43 10.90
C TYR A 443 9.55 -17.63 11.84
N GLY A 444 10.28 -18.64 11.37
CA GLY A 444 10.38 -19.93 12.04
C GLY A 444 9.13 -20.80 11.86
N GLY A 445 8.90 -21.66 12.84
CA GLY A 445 7.71 -22.51 12.95
C GLY A 445 7.85 -23.91 12.35
N LYS A 446 6.90 -24.77 12.70
CA LYS A 446 6.88 -26.18 12.33
C LYS A 446 5.54 -26.57 11.70
N ASP A 447 5.60 -27.32 10.61
CA ASP A 447 4.42 -27.89 9.93
C ASP A 447 3.39 -26.84 9.48
N ILE A 448 3.86 -25.74 8.86
CA ILE A 448 3.03 -24.58 8.48
C ILE A 448 2.40 -24.75 7.09
N THR A 449 1.16 -24.29 6.92
CA THR A 449 0.47 -24.26 5.62
C THR A 449 0.11 -22.84 5.19
N ILE A 450 0.50 -22.44 3.98
CA ILE A 450 0.13 -21.15 3.37
C ILE A 450 -0.44 -21.44 1.97
N SER A 451 -1.75 -21.68 1.84
CA SER A 451 -2.33 -22.14 0.57
C SER A 451 -3.52 -21.35 0.06
N ASP A 452 -3.74 -21.37 -1.25
CA ASP A 452 -4.92 -20.75 -1.87
C ASP A 452 -5.01 -19.23 -1.65
N ASN A 453 -3.91 -18.54 -1.33
CA ASN A 453 -3.93 -17.11 -1.08
C ASN A 453 -3.64 -16.30 -2.35
N VAL A 454 -4.13 -15.06 -2.38
CA VAL A 454 -3.69 -14.03 -3.33
C VAL A 454 -2.88 -12.98 -2.57
N MET A 455 -1.69 -12.69 -3.07
CA MET A 455 -0.74 -11.73 -2.49
C MET A 455 -0.40 -10.72 -3.56
N SER A 456 -0.69 -9.45 -3.33
CA SER A 456 -0.47 -8.44 -4.35
C SER A 456 0.16 -7.18 -3.81
N ASP A 457 0.91 -6.55 -4.70
CA ASP A 457 1.27 -5.15 -4.58
C ASP A 457 2.15 -4.76 -3.37
N THR A 458 3.10 -5.61 -2.98
CA THR A 458 4.11 -5.29 -1.95
C THR A 458 4.88 -3.98 -2.27
N ILE A 459 5.18 -3.15 -1.26
CA ILE A 459 5.73 -1.80 -1.46
C ILE A 459 7.21 -1.66 -1.14
N THR A 460 7.68 -2.03 0.06
CA THR A 460 9.10 -1.87 0.39
C THR A 460 9.60 -2.91 1.38
N ASN A 461 10.90 -3.25 1.28
CA ASN A 461 11.63 -4.17 2.17
C ASN A 461 10.97 -5.55 2.38
N GLY A 462 10.28 -6.07 1.36
CA GLY A 462 9.75 -7.43 1.42
C GLY A 462 9.09 -7.90 0.14
N GLY A 463 8.50 -9.10 0.23
CA GLY A 463 7.94 -9.85 -0.89
C GLY A 463 6.49 -10.25 -0.71
N GLY A 464 5.99 -11.10 -1.60
CA GLY A 464 4.68 -11.71 -1.43
C GLY A 464 4.71 -12.76 -0.34
N LEU A 465 5.48 -13.82 -0.58
CA LEU A 465 5.59 -14.97 0.33
C LEU A 465 7.01 -15.09 0.88
N HIS A 466 7.14 -15.16 2.21
CA HIS A 466 8.41 -15.30 2.90
C HIS A 466 8.42 -16.48 3.89
N ILE A 467 9.46 -17.30 3.84
CA ILE A 467 9.72 -18.36 4.84
C ILE A 467 11.16 -18.18 5.36
N ALA A 468 11.32 -17.91 6.65
CA ALA A 468 12.58 -17.40 7.17
C ALA A 468 12.96 -17.89 8.57
N ASN A 469 14.27 -18.08 8.80
CA ASN A 469 14.87 -18.08 10.14
C ASN A 469 15.40 -16.67 10.46
N ARG A 470 14.50 -15.73 10.72
CA ARG A 470 14.79 -14.31 10.95
C ARG A 470 14.10 -13.82 12.22
N TYR A 471 14.64 -12.75 12.81
CA TYR A 471 14.22 -12.07 14.05
C TYR A 471 14.60 -12.76 15.36
N PRO A 472 14.76 -12.00 16.47
CA PRO A 472 15.07 -12.56 17.78
C PRO A 472 14.16 -13.74 18.16
N GLY A 473 14.71 -14.69 18.91
CA GLY A 473 13.97 -15.87 19.37
C GLY A 473 13.74 -16.98 18.33
N VAL A 474 14.03 -16.77 17.04
CA VAL A 474 13.90 -17.78 15.98
C VAL A 474 15.21 -18.53 15.77
N ASN A 475 15.33 -19.74 16.32
CA ASN A 475 16.51 -20.61 16.21
C ASN A 475 16.19 -22.08 16.57
N SER A 476 17.05 -22.99 16.12
CA SER A 476 16.91 -24.43 16.38
C SER A 476 17.07 -24.80 17.85
N GLY A 477 17.85 -24.04 18.62
CA GLY A 477 18.07 -24.27 20.06
C GLY A 477 16.81 -24.17 20.90
N GLN A 478 15.86 -23.31 20.52
CA GLN A 478 14.52 -23.18 21.11
C GLN A 478 13.45 -23.98 20.35
N GLY A 479 13.82 -24.72 19.30
CA GLY A 479 12.88 -25.44 18.44
C GLY A 479 11.98 -24.53 17.60
N THR A 480 12.27 -23.23 17.52
CA THR A 480 11.45 -22.22 16.84
C THR A 480 11.84 -22.02 15.38
N ALA A 481 13.02 -22.47 14.95
CA ALA A 481 13.41 -22.41 13.55
C ALA A 481 12.48 -23.20 12.61
N VAL A 482 12.49 -22.82 11.33
CA VAL A 482 11.78 -23.49 10.24
C VAL A 482 12.14 -24.98 10.23
N SER A 483 11.16 -25.82 10.54
CA SER A 483 11.31 -27.27 10.64
C SER A 483 10.06 -28.03 10.22
N GLY A 484 10.16 -29.36 10.09
CA GLY A 484 9.01 -30.19 9.67
C GLY A 484 8.66 -29.99 8.19
N THR A 485 7.37 -30.00 7.86
CA THR A 485 6.90 -29.80 6.48
C THR A 485 6.14 -28.49 6.32
N HIS A 486 6.75 -27.53 5.62
CA HIS A 486 6.08 -26.29 5.21
C HIS A 486 5.47 -26.48 3.83
N THR A 487 4.18 -26.17 3.69
CA THR A 487 3.45 -26.30 2.42
C THR A 487 2.91 -24.94 2.01
N ALA A 488 3.43 -24.38 0.92
CA ALA A 488 2.85 -23.22 0.27
C ALA A 488 2.31 -23.61 -1.12
N ALA A 489 0.99 -23.76 -1.24
CA ALA A 489 0.37 -24.36 -2.43
C ALA A 489 -0.73 -23.49 -3.03
N ARG A 490 -0.86 -23.47 -4.36
CA ARG A 490 -1.92 -22.77 -5.09
C ARG A 490 -2.03 -21.29 -4.72
N ASN A 491 -0.91 -20.61 -4.50
CA ASN A 491 -0.93 -19.17 -4.25
C ASN A 491 -0.78 -18.39 -5.57
N THR A 492 -1.35 -17.20 -5.64
CA THR A 492 -1.15 -16.26 -6.75
C THR A 492 -0.51 -14.99 -6.22
N LEU A 493 0.67 -14.66 -6.74
CA LEU A 493 1.42 -13.46 -6.39
C LEU A 493 1.38 -12.50 -7.57
N ILE A 494 0.90 -11.27 -7.38
CA ILE A 494 0.71 -10.29 -8.45
C ILE A 494 1.46 -9.01 -8.08
N ARG A 495 2.45 -8.60 -8.90
CA ARG A 495 3.24 -7.37 -8.64
C ARG A 495 3.88 -7.33 -7.25
N ALA A 496 4.22 -8.51 -6.74
CA ALA A 496 4.86 -8.71 -5.45
C ALA A 496 6.39 -8.69 -5.56
N GLY A 497 7.05 -8.43 -4.42
CA GLY A 497 8.48 -8.14 -4.36
C GLY A 497 8.74 -6.67 -4.68
N ASN A 498 9.56 -5.99 -3.88
CA ASN A 498 9.97 -4.62 -4.15
C ASN A 498 11.39 -4.35 -3.62
N ASN A 499 11.89 -3.14 -3.82
CA ASN A 499 13.22 -2.73 -3.39
C ASN A 499 13.37 -2.85 -1.87
N ASP A 500 14.51 -3.36 -1.42
CA ASP A 500 14.95 -3.17 -0.05
C ASP A 500 15.91 -1.98 0.00
N PHE A 501 15.54 -0.93 0.72
CA PHE A 501 16.32 0.31 0.78
C PHE A 501 17.56 0.20 1.66
N ASN A 502 17.62 -0.80 2.56
CA ASN A 502 18.82 -1.06 3.34
C ASN A 502 19.86 -1.80 2.49
N TRP A 503 19.41 -2.77 1.69
CA TRP A 503 20.29 -3.59 0.86
C TRP A 503 20.59 -3.00 -0.51
N GLN A 504 19.75 -2.06 -0.97
CA GLN A 504 19.86 -1.40 -2.27
C GLN A 504 19.72 -2.36 -3.47
N PHE A 505 18.93 -3.41 -3.30
CA PHE A 505 18.47 -4.28 -4.37
C PHE A 505 17.08 -4.84 -4.06
N GLY A 506 16.44 -5.44 -5.07
CA GLY A 506 15.08 -5.97 -4.95
C GLY A 506 14.94 -7.28 -4.18
N VAL A 507 13.86 -7.38 -3.42
CA VAL A 507 13.34 -8.61 -2.84
C VAL A 507 12.44 -9.32 -3.85
N GLY A 508 12.53 -10.66 -3.90
CA GLY A 508 11.70 -11.46 -4.79
C GLY A 508 10.26 -11.61 -4.32
N ALA A 509 9.35 -11.95 -5.24
CA ALA A 509 7.96 -12.22 -4.90
C ALA A 509 7.81 -13.41 -3.92
N VAL A 510 8.57 -14.49 -4.13
CA VAL A 510 8.76 -15.57 -3.15
C VAL A 510 10.19 -15.52 -2.66
N TRP A 511 10.43 -15.47 -1.36
CA TRP A 511 11.78 -15.37 -0.85
C TRP A 511 12.04 -16.14 0.45
N PHE A 512 13.33 -16.41 0.67
CA PHE A 512 13.82 -17.23 1.77
C PHE A 512 15.04 -16.58 2.40
N SER A 513 15.06 -16.59 3.73
CA SER A 513 16.14 -16.01 4.53
C SER A 513 16.56 -16.95 5.65
N GLY A 514 17.86 -17.24 5.70
CA GLY A 514 18.49 -17.95 6.82
C GLY A 514 19.27 -17.04 7.75
N LEU A 515 18.78 -15.83 8.06
CA LEU A 515 19.55 -14.79 8.76
C LEU A 515 20.16 -15.26 10.10
N ASN A 516 19.34 -15.79 11.00
CA ASN A 516 19.82 -16.22 12.31
C ASN A 516 20.57 -17.54 12.23
N GLU A 517 20.11 -18.45 11.37
CA GLU A 517 20.75 -19.73 11.09
C GLU A 517 20.23 -20.33 9.77
N PRO A 518 21.02 -21.21 9.10
CA PRO A 518 20.57 -21.92 7.92
C PRO A 518 19.30 -22.75 8.14
N ILE A 519 18.44 -22.79 7.13
CA ILE A 519 17.26 -23.66 7.09
C ILE A 519 17.70 -25.03 6.57
N ASN A 520 17.95 -25.99 7.48
CA ASN A 520 18.47 -27.32 7.14
C ASN A 520 17.50 -28.48 7.39
N ASN A 521 16.55 -28.32 8.31
CA ASN A 521 15.77 -29.41 8.89
C ASN A 521 14.28 -29.32 8.52
N ALA A 522 13.99 -28.88 7.30
CA ALA A 522 12.63 -28.73 6.80
C ALA A 522 12.48 -29.31 5.40
N THR A 523 11.25 -29.74 5.07
CA THR A 523 10.78 -29.90 3.71
C THR A 523 9.88 -28.71 3.39
N ILE A 524 10.23 -27.93 2.38
CA ILE A 524 9.49 -26.73 1.99
C ILE A 524 8.97 -26.94 0.57
N ASN A 525 7.66 -27.16 0.47
CA ASN A 525 6.99 -27.42 -0.79
C ASN A 525 6.29 -26.16 -1.28
N ILE A 526 6.75 -25.61 -2.40
CA ILE A 526 6.07 -24.54 -3.13
C ILE A 526 5.42 -25.18 -4.35
N THR A 527 4.09 -25.26 -4.39
CA THR A 527 3.39 -25.96 -5.48
C THR A 527 2.28 -25.16 -6.11
N ASP A 528 2.03 -25.41 -7.40
CA ASP A 528 0.88 -24.90 -8.16
C ASP A 528 0.72 -23.37 -8.07
N THR A 529 1.83 -22.65 -7.91
CA THR A 529 1.86 -21.22 -7.59
C THR A 529 2.07 -20.41 -8.86
N GLU A 530 1.36 -19.29 -8.95
CA GLU A 530 1.50 -18.32 -10.04
C GLU A 530 2.18 -17.07 -9.51
N ILE A 531 3.22 -16.63 -10.20
CA ILE A 531 3.95 -15.40 -9.95
C ILE A 531 3.81 -14.54 -11.19
N LEU A 532 3.02 -13.49 -11.07
CA LEU A 532 2.59 -12.64 -12.17
C LEU A 532 3.18 -11.24 -11.98
N ASP A 533 3.98 -10.81 -12.96
CA ASP A 533 4.51 -9.45 -13.06
C ASP A 533 5.25 -8.98 -11.79
N SER A 534 6.15 -9.79 -11.24
CA SER A 534 6.94 -9.42 -10.06
C SER A 534 7.73 -8.14 -10.28
N SER A 535 7.78 -7.25 -9.27
CA SER A 535 8.46 -5.96 -9.47
C SER A 535 9.99 -6.11 -9.58
N TYR A 536 10.55 -7.16 -8.98
CA TYR A 536 11.96 -7.55 -9.12
C TYR A 536 12.06 -9.04 -9.48
N ALA A 537 12.76 -9.84 -8.68
CA ALA A 537 12.93 -11.26 -8.96
C ALA A 537 11.64 -12.03 -8.63
N ALA A 538 11.41 -13.16 -9.30
CA ALA A 538 10.31 -14.03 -8.94
C ALA A 538 10.62 -14.84 -7.66
N ILE A 539 11.78 -15.51 -7.63
CA ILE A 539 12.23 -16.32 -6.50
C ILE A 539 13.59 -15.80 -5.99
N HIS A 540 13.71 -15.58 -4.69
CA HIS A 540 14.91 -14.98 -4.07
C HIS A 540 15.40 -15.77 -2.84
N LEU A 541 16.71 -15.98 -2.72
CA LEU A 541 17.34 -16.60 -1.56
C LEU A 541 18.50 -15.74 -1.05
N ILE A 542 18.54 -15.47 0.26
CA ILE A 542 19.51 -14.56 0.84
C ILE A 542 19.94 -14.96 2.27
N GLU A 543 21.05 -14.36 2.71
CA GLU A 543 21.66 -14.49 4.04
C GLU A 543 22.20 -15.92 4.25
N GLY A 544 21.52 -16.76 5.04
CA GLY A 544 21.95 -18.12 5.34
C GLY A 544 21.46 -19.18 4.36
N ALA A 545 22.10 -20.36 4.40
CA ALA A 545 21.74 -21.47 3.52
C ALA A 545 20.26 -21.88 3.67
N THR A 546 19.61 -22.19 2.56
CA THR A 546 18.24 -22.74 2.57
C THR A 546 18.18 -24.07 1.81
N ASN A 547 17.80 -25.12 2.51
CA ASN A 547 17.73 -26.50 2.02
C ASN A 547 16.30 -27.06 2.12
N GLY A 548 16.04 -28.13 1.36
CA GLY A 548 14.74 -28.81 1.40
C GLY A 548 13.64 -28.15 0.57
N LEU A 549 14.02 -27.23 -0.32
CA LEU A 549 13.11 -26.51 -1.21
C LEU A 549 12.69 -27.38 -2.41
N ASN A 550 11.38 -27.51 -2.61
CA ASN A 550 10.80 -28.20 -3.76
C ASN A 550 9.78 -27.29 -4.45
N PHE A 551 10.08 -26.90 -5.69
CA PHE A 551 9.20 -26.12 -6.53
C PHE A 551 8.53 -27.02 -7.56
N LYS A 552 7.20 -27.06 -7.57
CA LYS A 552 6.42 -27.90 -8.49
C LYS A 552 5.28 -27.13 -9.14
N ASN A 553 5.12 -27.24 -10.45
CA ASN A 553 4.03 -26.58 -11.20
C ASN A 553 3.98 -25.06 -10.96
N ILE A 554 5.12 -24.39 -11.11
CA ILE A 554 5.20 -22.93 -10.92
C ILE A 554 5.10 -22.24 -12.27
N LYS A 555 4.21 -21.25 -12.37
CA LYS A 555 4.14 -20.32 -13.49
C LYS A 555 4.75 -18.98 -13.06
N ILE A 556 5.81 -18.57 -13.73
CA ILE A 556 6.37 -17.22 -13.64
C ILE A 556 6.05 -16.51 -14.95
N ASP A 557 5.34 -15.40 -14.88
CA ASP A 557 4.95 -14.63 -16.06
C ASP A 557 5.14 -13.15 -15.80
N GLY A 558 6.33 -12.65 -16.16
CA GLY A 558 6.78 -11.32 -15.78
C GLY A 558 7.63 -11.35 -14.51
N ALA A 559 8.89 -10.94 -14.64
CA ALA A 559 9.73 -10.57 -13.51
C ALA A 559 10.60 -9.38 -13.90
N GLY A 560 10.54 -8.31 -13.09
CA GLY A 560 11.25 -7.06 -13.33
C GLY A 560 12.77 -7.21 -13.40
N THR A 561 13.30 -8.25 -12.77
CA THR A 561 14.72 -8.62 -12.92
C THR A 561 14.86 -10.08 -13.35
N TYR A 562 14.89 -11.00 -12.38
CA TYR A 562 15.32 -12.38 -12.59
C TYR A 562 14.20 -13.37 -12.32
N ALA A 563 14.25 -14.54 -12.95
CA ALA A 563 13.44 -15.66 -12.49
C ALA A 563 13.94 -16.15 -11.12
N LEU A 564 15.27 -16.20 -10.94
CA LEU A 564 15.94 -16.63 -9.72
C LEU A 564 17.02 -15.62 -9.33
N GLN A 565 16.96 -15.13 -8.09
CA GLN A 565 18.00 -14.34 -7.45
C GLN A 565 18.56 -15.15 -6.27
N ILE A 566 19.82 -15.56 -6.36
CA ILE A 566 20.46 -16.52 -5.47
C ILE A 566 21.69 -15.87 -4.86
N GLN A 567 21.56 -15.47 -3.60
CA GLN A 567 22.61 -14.83 -2.78
C GLN A 567 23.00 -15.68 -1.56
N ALA A 568 22.36 -16.84 -1.38
CA ALA A 568 22.69 -17.79 -0.33
C ALA A 568 22.90 -19.21 -0.89
N PRO A 569 23.79 -20.02 -0.27
CA PRO A 569 23.99 -21.42 -0.64
C PRO A 569 22.75 -22.26 -0.32
N GLY A 570 22.69 -23.49 -0.83
CA GLY A 570 21.55 -24.37 -0.57
C GLY A 570 21.28 -25.38 -1.68
N LYS A 571 20.09 -25.98 -1.64
CA LYS A 571 19.62 -26.92 -2.66
C LYS A 571 18.12 -26.78 -2.88
N ALA A 572 17.72 -26.77 -4.15
CA ALA A 572 16.33 -26.74 -4.55
C ALA A 572 16.05 -27.67 -5.73
N SER A 573 14.89 -28.30 -5.71
CA SER A 573 14.36 -29.06 -6.85
C SER A 573 13.29 -28.25 -7.59
N PHE A 574 13.26 -28.38 -8.92
CA PHE A 574 12.31 -27.69 -9.80
C PHE A 574 11.67 -28.71 -10.74
N GLU A 575 10.35 -28.89 -10.65
CA GLU A 575 9.54 -29.77 -11.47
C GLU A 575 8.43 -28.96 -12.16
N ASN A 576 8.40 -28.94 -13.50
CA ASN A 576 7.38 -28.22 -14.26
C ASN A 576 7.28 -26.72 -13.90
N VAL A 577 8.45 -26.06 -13.76
CA VAL A 577 8.56 -24.63 -13.52
C VAL A 577 8.75 -23.92 -14.86
N LYS A 578 7.83 -23.03 -15.21
CA LYS A 578 7.82 -22.33 -16.50
C LYS A 578 7.91 -20.83 -16.28
N ALA A 579 8.82 -20.17 -17.00
CA ALA A 579 8.98 -18.73 -16.94
C ALA A 579 8.87 -18.06 -18.31
N THR A 580 8.09 -16.99 -18.38
CA THR A 580 7.95 -16.10 -19.53
C THR A 580 8.15 -14.66 -19.10
N ASN A 581 8.48 -13.78 -20.06
CA ASN A 581 8.56 -12.33 -19.83
C ASN A 581 9.53 -11.92 -18.71
N ILE A 582 10.69 -12.58 -18.61
CA ILE A 582 11.75 -12.20 -17.68
C ILE A 582 12.56 -11.06 -18.28
N ALA A 583 12.67 -9.95 -17.56
CA ALA A 583 13.32 -8.73 -18.05
C ALA A 583 14.78 -8.96 -18.45
N GLN A 584 15.52 -9.70 -17.62
CA GLN A 584 16.94 -9.91 -17.83
C GLN A 584 17.19 -11.09 -18.78
N SER A 585 18.12 -10.91 -19.73
CA SER A 585 18.54 -11.96 -20.66
C SER A 585 19.18 -13.14 -19.93
N ASN A 586 20.02 -12.85 -18.92
CA ASN A 586 20.39 -13.82 -17.90
C ASN A 586 19.29 -13.88 -16.83
N LYS A 587 18.59 -15.01 -16.78
CA LYS A 587 17.39 -15.19 -15.96
C LYS A 587 17.70 -15.65 -14.54
N ILE A 588 18.94 -16.06 -14.28
CA ILE A 588 19.42 -16.52 -12.98
C ILE A 588 20.59 -15.64 -12.55
N HIS A 589 20.35 -14.81 -11.54
CA HIS A 589 21.40 -14.12 -10.81
C HIS A 589 21.90 -15.03 -9.69
N ASN A 590 23.11 -15.57 -9.82
CA ASN A 590 23.68 -16.48 -8.81
C ASN A 590 25.07 -16.02 -8.37
N CYS A 591 25.17 -15.52 -7.15
CA CYS A 591 26.41 -15.02 -6.54
C CYS A 591 27.12 -16.02 -5.63
N VAL A 592 26.60 -17.24 -5.50
CA VAL A 592 27.23 -18.31 -4.71
C VAL A 592 27.77 -19.45 -5.58
N GLY A 593 27.60 -19.38 -6.90
CA GLY A 593 28.08 -20.36 -7.86
C GLY A 593 27.57 -21.76 -7.54
N ALA A 594 28.50 -22.72 -7.43
CA ALA A 594 28.20 -24.11 -7.09
C ALA A 594 27.71 -24.32 -5.63
N GLY A 595 27.77 -23.28 -4.79
CA GLY A 595 27.22 -23.29 -3.43
C GLY A 595 25.70 -23.45 -3.40
N PHE A 596 25.00 -23.15 -4.50
CA PHE A 596 23.58 -23.43 -4.66
C PHE A 596 23.33 -24.51 -5.74
N GLN A 597 22.72 -25.62 -5.32
CA GLN A 597 22.47 -26.77 -6.18
C GLN A 597 21.05 -26.73 -6.74
N ILE A 598 20.94 -26.61 -8.06
CA ILE A 598 19.68 -26.65 -8.81
C ILE A 598 19.47 -28.06 -9.37
N THR A 599 18.43 -28.74 -8.92
CA THR A 599 17.99 -30.03 -9.48
C THR A 599 16.77 -29.83 -10.35
N GLN A 600 16.89 -30.02 -11.66
CA GLN A 600 15.74 -30.07 -12.57
C GLN A 600 15.15 -31.48 -12.59
N VAL A 601 13.86 -31.60 -12.28
CA VAL A 601 13.12 -32.86 -12.26
C VAL A 601 12.19 -32.92 -13.47
N GLY A 602 12.33 -33.98 -14.27
CA GLY A 602 11.55 -34.17 -15.51
C GLY A 602 11.88 -33.15 -16.60
N SER A 603 11.09 -33.16 -17.68
CA SER A 603 11.29 -32.29 -18.86
C SER A 603 10.41 -31.04 -18.89
N GLY A 604 9.58 -30.81 -17.85
CA GLY A 604 8.58 -29.73 -17.83
C GLY A 604 9.14 -28.32 -17.56
N ASN A 605 10.40 -28.22 -17.14
CA ASN A 605 11.04 -26.94 -16.85
C ASN A 605 11.35 -26.18 -18.15
N SER A 606 11.00 -24.89 -18.22
CA SER A 606 11.27 -24.08 -19.41
C SER A 606 11.35 -22.60 -19.13
N GLY A 607 12.13 -21.89 -19.93
CA GLY A 607 12.10 -20.43 -19.98
C GLY A 607 12.81 -19.69 -18.84
N TRP A 608 13.33 -20.35 -17.81
CA TRP A 608 14.14 -19.72 -16.73
C TRP A 608 15.58 -20.22 -16.65
N TYR A 609 15.85 -21.47 -17.04
CA TYR A 609 17.18 -22.06 -16.89
C TYR A 609 18.04 -21.86 -18.13
N SER A 610 19.20 -21.21 -17.97
CA SER A 610 20.26 -21.09 -18.98
C SER A 610 21.64 -21.12 -18.32
N ASN A 611 22.65 -21.67 -19.01
CA ASN A 611 23.98 -21.96 -18.47
C ASN A 611 25.02 -20.90 -18.91
N PRO A 612 25.98 -20.45 -18.06
CA PRO A 612 26.01 -20.61 -16.61
C PRO A 612 25.33 -19.45 -15.88
N PRO A 613 24.71 -19.72 -14.70
CA PRO A 613 24.30 -18.69 -13.76
C PRO A 613 25.49 -17.79 -13.43
N ALA A 614 25.36 -16.49 -13.70
CA ALA A 614 26.44 -15.53 -13.51
C ALA A 614 25.99 -14.41 -12.57
N CYS A 615 26.84 -14.09 -11.59
CA CYS A 615 26.75 -12.86 -10.83
C CYS A 615 27.45 -11.77 -11.63
N THR A 616 26.70 -10.76 -12.06
CA THR A 616 27.27 -9.59 -12.75
C THR A 616 27.91 -8.61 -11.77
N GLY A 617 27.61 -8.73 -10.46
CA GLY A 617 27.95 -7.73 -9.45
C GLY A 617 27.23 -6.39 -9.63
N VAL A 618 26.29 -6.32 -10.59
CA VAL A 618 25.50 -5.13 -10.93
C VAL A 618 24.04 -5.48 -10.78
N TRP A 619 23.33 -4.70 -9.97
CA TRP A 619 21.88 -4.81 -9.80
C TRP A 619 21.18 -3.99 -10.89
N PRO A 620 20.47 -4.62 -11.83
CA PRO A 620 19.74 -3.90 -12.85
C PRO A 620 18.54 -3.19 -12.24
N ALA A 621 18.22 -2.01 -12.76
CA ALA A 621 16.90 -1.41 -12.54
C ALA A 621 15.83 -2.37 -13.06
N PRO A 622 14.70 -2.53 -12.35
CA PRO A 622 13.64 -3.41 -12.79
C PRO A 622 13.00 -2.91 -14.08
N GLN A 623 12.48 -3.83 -14.90
CA GLN A 623 11.67 -3.54 -16.09
C GLN A 623 10.34 -4.28 -15.99
N TRP A 624 9.26 -3.55 -15.67
CA TRP A 624 7.95 -4.16 -15.46
C TRP A 624 7.26 -4.48 -16.79
N THR A 625 6.45 -5.54 -16.80
CA THR A 625 5.82 -6.04 -18.02
C THR A 625 4.34 -5.69 -18.11
N ASN A 626 3.77 -5.04 -17.09
CA ASN A 626 2.41 -4.49 -17.03
C ASN A 626 1.38 -5.35 -17.78
N GLY A 627 1.24 -6.64 -17.41
CA GLY A 627 0.30 -7.56 -18.06
C GLY A 627 0.83 -8.29 -19.32
N GLY A 628 2.15 -8.40 -19.49
CA GLY A 628 2.78 -9.25 -20.49
C GLY A 628 3.19 -8.56 -21.80
N VAL A 629 3.17 -7.23 -21.83
CA VAL A 629 3.75 -6.42 -22.91
C VAL A 629 4.89 -5.61 -22.31
N PRO A 630 6.15 -5.77 -22.75
CA PRO A 630 7.23 -4.90 -22.32
C PRO A 630 6.96 -3.45 -22.77
N GLY A 631 6.22 -2.70 -21.96
CA GLY A 631 6.35 -1.26 -21.91
C GLY A 631 7.54 -1.01 -21.02
N GLY A 632 8.67 -0.59 -21.60
CA GLY A 632 9.73 0.04 -20.79
C GLY A 632 9.14 1.17 -19.95
N PRO A 633 9.90 1.72 -18.99
CA PRO A 633 9.43 2.86 -18.22
C PRO A 633 8.94 3.92 -19.21
N VAL A 634 7.63 4.16 -19.23
CA VAL A 634 7.12 5.41 -19.77
C VAL A 634 7.59 6.43 -18.78
N ASP A 635 8.74 7.04 -19.09
CA ASP A 635 9.00 8.42 -18.72
C ASP A 635 8.37 9.30 -19.81
N PRO A 636 7.25 9.96 -19.50
CA PRO A 636 6.90 11.18 -20.18
C PRO A 636 6.66 12.26 -19.12
N GLY A 637 7.65 12.59 -18.29
CA GLY A 637 7.53 13.72 -17.36
C GLY A 637 6.28 13.67 -16.47
N ASP A 638 6.26 12.76 -15.49
CA ASP A 638 5.10 12.54 -14.62
C ASP A 638 5.03 13.59 -13.48
N PRO A 639 3.96 14.41 -13.36
CA PRO A 639 3.82 15.48 -12.37
C PRO A 639 3.27 15.00 -11.00
N THR A 640 3.60 13.79 -10.54
CA THR A 640 2.86 13.14 -9.43
C THR A 640 3.70 12.71 -8.23
N ASP A 641 4.77 13.43 -7.90
CA ASP A 641 5.15 13.50 -6.48
C ASP A 641 4.03 14.29 -5.77
N PRO A 642 3.44 13.76 -4.69
CA PRO A 642 2.34 14.44 -4.05
C PRO A 642 2.80 15.82 -3.56
N PRO A 643 1.94 16.85 -3.63
CA PRO A 643 2.32 18.19 -3.24
C PRO A 643 2.60 18.20 -1.73
N THR A 644 3.88 18.10 -1.36
CA THR A 644 4.37 18.84 -0.20
C THR A 644 4.30 20.30 -0.65
N ASP A 645 3.44 21.09 0.01
CA ASP A 645 3.21 22.49 -0.34
C ASP A 645 4.54 23.18 -0.73
N PRO A 646 4.61 23.90 -1.86
CA PRO A 646 5.80 24.67 -2.19
C PRO A 646 6.07 25.65 -1.03
N PRO A 647 7.34 25.85 -0.61
CA PRO A 647 7.68 26.99 0.21
C PRO A 647 7.09 28.24 -0.44
N GLY A 648 6.48 29.12 0.36
CA GLY A 648 6.03 30.42 -0.14
C GLY A 648 7.15 31.14 -0.88
N ASP A 649 6.81 32.12 -1.72
CA ASP A 649 7.72 32.88 -2.58
C ASP A 649 8.83 33.68 -1.83
N GLU A 650 9.08 33.41 -0.56
CA GLU A 650 10.16 33.97 0.27
C GLU A 650 11.04 32.82 0.81
N GLY A 651 12.19 32.54 0.17
CA GLY A 651 13.15 31.54 0.65
C GLY A 651 14.01 30.88 -0.43
N ASN A 652 14.79 29.85 -0.03
CA ASN A 652 15.54 29.00 -0.96
C ASN A 652 14.57 28.06 -1.71
N LEU A 653 14.34 28.35 -2.99
CA LEU A 653 13.41 27.61 -3.86
C LEU A 653 13.86 26.18 -4.17
N ALA A 654 15.13 25.86 -3.97
CA ALA A 654 15.71 24.55 -4.23
C ALA A 654 15.72 23.62 -3.01
N GLN A 655 15.49 24.12 -1.79
CA GLN A 655 15.54 23.29 -0.58
C GLN A 655 14.47 22.18 -0.62
N GLY A 656 14.88 20.93 -0.40
CA GLY A 656 14.04 19.73 -0.43
C GLY A 656 13.53 19.36 -1.83
N ARG A 657 13.97 20.03 -2.90
CA ARG A 657 13.46 19.80 -4.26
C ARG A 657 14.08 18.56 -4.92
N PRO A 658 13.35 17.92 -5.86
CA PRO A 658 13.92 16.87 -6.69
C PRO A 658 15.17 17.34 -7.42
N VAL A 659 16.23 16.55 -7.33
CA VAL A 659 17.53 16.88 -7.90
C VAL A 659 18.15 15.67 -8.59
N THR A 660 18.67 15.88 -9.79
CA THR A 660 19.36 14.86 -10.58
C THR A 660 20.79 15.30 -10.85
N ALA A 661 21.70 14.34 -11.03
CA ALA A 661 23.07 14.63 -11.42
C ALA A 661 23.59 13.62 -12.44
N THR A 662 24.64 13.99 -13.16
CA THR A 662 25.32 13.13 -14.14
C THR A 662 26.02 11.93 -13.50
N GLY A 663 26.26 11.97 -12.19
CA GLY A 663 26.84 10.89 -11.43
C GLY A 663 27.08 11.29 -9.98
N GLN A 664 27.47 10.31 -9.17
CA GLN A 664 27.93 10.51 -7.80
C GLN A 664 29.04 9.52 -7.46
N VAL A 665 29.73 9.75 -6.33
CA VAL A 665 30.59 8.74 -5.70
C VAL A 665 30.05 8.40 -4.31
N GLN A 666 30.17 7.11 -3.95
CA GLN A 666 29.78 6.61 -2.63
C GLN A 666 28.34 7.04 -2.26
N SER A 667 28.14 7.49 -1.02
CA SER A 667 26.88 7.99 -0.47
C SER A 667 26.68 9.50 -0.65
N TYR A 668 27.56 10.20 -1.37
CA TYR A 668 27.50 11.66 -1.56
C TYR A 668 26.58 12.04 -2.73
N GLY A 669 25.30 11.70 -2.60
CA GLY A 669 24.30 11.88 -3.64
C GLY A 669 23.84 13.33 -3.84
N PRO A 670 23.17 13.64 -4.96
CA PRO A 670 22.77 15.01 -5.31
C PRO A 670 21.75 15.61 -4.32
N GLY A 671 20.97 14.79 -3.62
CA GLY A 671 20.03 15.24 -2.58
C GLY A 671 20.70 16.03 -1.44
N ASN A 672 21.97 15.73 -1.15
CA ASN A 672 22.75 16.44 -0.15
C ASN A 672 23.06 17.89 -0.53
N ALA A 673 22.84 18.31 -1.79
CA ALA A 673 23.04 19.69 -2.22
C ALA A 673 21.79 20.55 -2.05
N VAL A 674 20.69 19.97 -1.55
CA VAL A 674 19.40 20.66 -1.38
C VAL A 674 18.74 20.33 -0.04
N ASP A 675 19.44 19.68 0.88
CA ASP A 675 18.88 19.21 2.16
C ASP A 675 18.85 20.29 3.25
N GLY A 676 19.46 21.45 3.01
CA GLY A 676 19.56 22.54 3.99
C GLY A 676 20.63 22.30 5.06
N ASN A 677 21.47 21.28 4.89
CA ASN A 677 22.59 20.96 5.75
C ASN A 677 23.94 21.20 5.05
N ALA A 678 24.60 22.31 5.40
CA ALA A 678 25.89 22.66 4.82
C ALA A 678 27.03 21.65 5.15
N ASP A 679 26.87 20.71 6.09
CA ASP A 679 27.89 19.72 6.44
C ASP A 679 27.82 18.43 5.58
N THR A 680 26.71 18.17 4.90
CA THR A 680 26.57 17.13 3.87
C THR A 680 26.93 17.69 2.50
N TYR A 681 27.23 16.83 1.52
CA TYR A 681 27.54 17.29 0.17
C TYR A 681 27.28 16.25 -0.90
N TRP A 682 26.99 16.73 -2.11
CA TRP A 682 27.08 15.97 -3.35
C TRP A 682 28.52 15.97 -3.86
N GLU A 683 28.99 14.81 -4.32
CA GLU A 683 30.24 14.68 -5.07
C GLU A 683 30.01 13.85 -6.32
N SER A 684 30.32 14.42 -7.48
CA SER A 684 30.21 13.73 -8.78
C SER A 684 31.26 12.64 -8.96
N THR A 685 31.13 11.80 -9.98
CA THR A 685 32.16 10.83 -10.37
C THR A 685 33.54 11.50 -10.60
N ASN A 686 34.58 10.95 -9.96
CA ASN A 686 35.94 11.49 -10.02
C ASN A 686 36.55 11.42 -11.43
N ASN A 687 37.30 12.45 -11.81
CA ASN A 687 38.01 12.61 -13.09
C ASN A 687 37.09 12.55 -14.33
N ALA A 688 35.80 12.88 -14.17
CA ALA A 688 34.79 12.73 -15.22
C ALA A 688 34.13 14.06 -15.66
N PHE A 689 34.80 15.21 -15.50
CA PHE A 689 34.27 16.49 -15.95
C PHE A 689 33.99 16.49 -17.48
N PRO A 690 32.92 17.18 -17.96
CA PRO A 690 31.96 17.96 -17.18
C PRO A 690 30.98 17.09 -16.39
N GLN A 691 30.57 17.59 -15.22
CA GLN A 691 29.54 16.99 -14.39
C GLN A 691 28.48 18.03 -14.09
N SER A 692 27.21 17.63 -14.01
CA SER A 692 26.12 18.56 -13.74
C SER A 692 25.16 18.06 -12.68
N ILE A 693 24.58 19.01 -11.96
CA ILE A 693 23.46 18.84 -11.05
C ILE A 693 22.30 19.72 -11.54
N THR A 694 21.09 19.18 -11.54
CA THR A 694 19.87 19.84 -12.01
C THR A 694 18.80 19.73 -10.95
N VAL A 695 18.30 20.85 -10.45
CA VAL A 695 17.17 20.92 -9.50
C VAL A 695 15.88 21.29 -10.22
N ASP A 696 14.79 20.59 -9.93
CA ASP A 696 13.43 20.94 -10.38
C ASP A 696 12.73 21.78 -9.30
N LEU A 697 12.47 23.05 -9.60
CA LEU A 697 11.78 24.00 -8.71
C LEU A 697 10.26 23.73 -8.62
N GLY A 698 9.74 22.74 -9.34
CA GLY A 698 8.32 22.35 -9.39
C GLY A 698 7.45 23.24 -10.30
N ALA A 699 7.81 24.51 -10.45
CA ALA A 699 7.18 25.45 -11.38
C ALA A 699 8.20 26.45 -11.92
N ALA A 700 7.89 27.10 -13.05
CA ALA A 700 8.75 28.15 -13.57
C ALA A 700 8.72 29.38 -12.66
N LYS A 701 9.88 29.80 -12.16
CA LYS A 701 10.10 30.99 -11.33
C LYS A 701 11.15 31.89 -11.99
N ASN A 702 11.06 33.20 -11.79
CA ASN A 702 12.12 34.12 -12.24
C ASN A 702 13.33 33.91 -11.33
N VAL A 703 14.42 33.34 -11.84
CA VAL A 703 15.58 33.02 -11.02
C VAL A 703 16.62 34.14 -11.11
N ASP A 704 16.84 34.83 -10.00
CA ASP A 704 17.69 36.03 -9.92
C ASP A 704 19.10 35.73 -9.40
N ARG A 705 19.26 34.71 -8.54
CA ARG A 705 20.59 34.26 -8.10
C ARG A 705 20.61 32.83 -7.60
N LEU A 706 21.82 32.27 -7.57
CA LEU A 706 22.16 31.07 -6.84
C LEU A 706 23.07 31.39 -5.65
N VAL A 707 22.93 30.66 -4.57
CA VAL A 707 23.99 30.53 -3.54
C VAL A 707 24.50 29.11 -3.59
N LEU A 708 25.80 28.98 -3.83
CA LEU A 708 26.48 27.70 -3.87
C LEU A 708 27.35 27.60 -2.62
N LYS A 709 27.34 26.44 -1.96
CA LYS A 709 28.18 26.19 -0.80
C LYS A 709 29.04 24.94 -0.95
N LEU A 710 30.12 24.91 -0.19
CA LEU A 710 30.86 23.70 0.19
C LEU A 710 30.85 23.59 1.71
N PRO A 711 31.16 22.41 2.29
CA PRO A 711 31.16 22.28 3.74
C PRO A 711 32.03 23.33 4.45
N PRO A 712 31.52 23.95 5.53
CA PRO A 712 32.15 25.13 6.14
C PRO A 712 33.41 24.80 6.94
N ALA A 713 33.65 23.51 7.23
CA ALA A 713 34.81 23.05 7.96
C ALA A 713 36.14 23.45 7.27
N ALA A 714 37.12 23.91 8.05
CA ALA A 714 38.42 24.37 7.53
C ALA A 714 39.21 23.30 6.75
N ALA A 715 38.88 22.01 6.91
CA ALA A 715 39.42 20.92 6.10
C ALA A 715 39.06 21.08 4.60
N TRP A 716 37.97 21.79 4.29
CA TRP A 716 37.59 22.16 2.93
C TRP A 716 38.31 23.44 2.50
N GLY A 717 39.62 23.34 2.25
CA GLY A 717 40.46 24.48 1.86
C GLY A 717 39.97 25.23 0.61
N THR A 718 40.41 26.49 0.48
CA THR A 718 40.04 27.39 -0.62
C THR A 718 40.21 26.73 -1.98
N ARG A 719 39.16 26.75 -2.80
CA ARG A 719 39.17 26.16 -4.14
C ARG A 719 38.31 26.94 -5.11
N THR A 720 38.55 26.75 -6.40
CA THR A 720 37.73 27.31 -7.47
C THR A 720 37.10 26.18 -8.26
N GLN A 721 35.79 26.23 -8.45
CA GLN A 721 35.08 25.37 -9.40
C GLN A 721 34.70 26.17 -10.65
N THR A 722 35.10 25.71 -11.83
CA THR A 722 34.73 26.32 -13.10
C THR A 722 33.35 25.82 -13.51
N LEU A 723 32.32 26.67 -13.47
CA LEU A 723 30.93 26.27 -13.70
C LEU A 723 30.16 27.24 -14.58
N SER A 724 29.12 26.72 -15.23
CA SER A 724 28.09 27.47 -15.95
C SER A 724 26.71 27.16 -15.39
N VAL A 725 25.76 28.08 -15.58
CA VAL A 725 24.35 27.88 -15.18
C VAL A 725 23.46 27.95 -16.41
N SER A 726 22.53 27.00 -16.50
CA SER A 726 21.51 26.96 -17.55
C SER A 726 20.13 26.67 -16.97
N GLY A 727 19.10 27.17 -17.65
CA GLY A 727 17.71 27.07 -17.22
C GLY A 727 16.82 26.45 -18.29
N SER A 728 15.81 25.71 -17.88
CA SER A 728 14.78 25.13 -18.74
C SER A 728 13.41 25.19 -18.06
N THR A 729 12.33 25.22 -18.85
CA THR A 729 10.95 25.06 -18.36
C THR A 729 10.43 23.62 -18.48
N ASP A 730 11.11 22.77 -19.27
CA ASP A 730 10.63 21.45 -19.69
C ASP A 730 11.66 20.31 -19.47
N ASN A 731 12.83 20.63 -18.92
CA ASN A 731 13.98 19.73 -18.73
C ASN A 731 14.56 19.14 -20.04
N GLY A 732 14.11 19.61 -21.21
CA GLY A 732 14.61 19.21 -22.51
C GLY A 732 15.54 20.25 -23.11
N THR A 733 15.02 21.46 -23.33
CA THR A 733 15.79 22.56 -23.95
C THR A 733 16.34 23.49 -22.89
N TYR A 734 17.67 23.67 -22.88
CA TYR A 734 18.36 24.52 -21.90
C TYR A 734 18.87 25.81 -22.55
N THR A 735 18.59 26.93 -21.87
CA THR A 735 19.13 28.26 -22.21
C THR A 735 20.23 28.64 -21.23
N SER A 736 21.28 29.31 -21.71
CA SER A 736 22.37 29.75 -20.83
C SER A 736 21.92 30.93 -19.97
N LEU A 737 21.96 30.77 -18.64
CA LEU A 737 21.69 31.83 -17.68
C LEU A 737 22.99 32.49 -17.19
N LYS A 738 24.08 31.72 -17.14
CA LYS A 738 25.43 32.20 -16.84
C LYS A 738 26.46 31.44 -17.66
N ALA A 739 27.32 32.18 -18.36
CA ALA A 739 28.47 31.61 -19.06
C ALA A 739 29.47 30.98 -18.08
N SER A 740 30.24 30.01 -18.56
CA SER A 740 31.23 29.31 -17.75
C SER A 740 32.28 30.25 -17.16
N ALA A 741 32.47 30.21 -15.83
CA ALA A 741 33.44 31.01 -15.10
C ALA A 741 33.94 30.27 -13.84
N GLY A 742 35.12 30.65 -13.35
CA GLY A 742 35.61 30.17 -12.05
C GLY A 742 34.84 30.80 -10.88
N VAL A 743 34.30 29.96 -10.00
CA VAL A 743 33.63 30.35 -8.75
C VAL A 743 34.48 29.88 -7.57
N THR A 744 34.99 30.84 -6.78
CA THR A 744 35.86 30.56 -5.64
C THR A 744 35.06 30.36 -4.37
N PHE A 745 35.35 29.27 -3.67
CA PHE A 745 34.88 28.94 -2.33
C PHE A 745 36.04 29.11 -1.36
N ASN A 746 35.85 29.90 -0.30
CA ASN A 746 36.89 30.20 0.68
C ASN A 746 36.33 29.98 2.10
N PRO A 747 37.00 29.20 2.97
CA PRO A 747 36.56 28.98 4.35
C PRO A 747 36.39 30.27 5.15
N SER A 748 37.18 31.31 4.85
CA SER A 748 37.05 32.63 5.51
C SER A 748 35.73 33.35 5.19
N SER A 749 35.03 32.95 4.13
CA SER A 749 33.68 33.36 3.77
C SER A 749 32.68 32.19 3.87
N ALA A 750 32.89 31.31 4.84
CA ALA A 750 32.07 30.12 5.11
C ALA A 750 31.87 29.21 3.88
N ASN A 751 32.86 29.16 2.97
CA ASN A 751 32.79 28.36 1.75
C ASN A 751 31.50 28.61 0.94
N THR A 752 31.05 29.86 0.90
CA THR A 752 29.83 30.28 0.21
C THR A 752 30.17 31.18 -0.97
N ALA A 753 29.49 31.00 -2.10
CA ALA A 753 29.62 31.82 -3.30
C ALA A 753 28.24 32.16 -3.89
N THR A 754 28.05 33.40 -4.34
CA THR A 754 26.80 33.85 -4.96
C THR A 754 26.98 34.04 -6.47
N VAL A 755 26.05 33.53 -7.27
CA VAL A 755 26.02 33.68 -8.72
C VAL A 755 24.76 34.43 -9.13
N THR A 756 24.91 35.67 -9.59
CA THR A 756 23.79 36.47 -10.13
C THR A 756 23.37 36.00 -11.51
N LEU A 757 22.06 35.92 -11.73
CA LEU A 757 21.36 35.45 -12.92
C LEU A 757 20.42 36.54 -13.46
N PRO A 758 19.92 36.42 -14.71
CA PRO A 758 19.16 37.48 -15.36
C PRO A 758 17.67 37.55 -14.99
N GLY A 759 17.17 36.75 -14.04
CA GLY A 759 15.74 36.72 -13.68
C GLY A 759 14.85 35.97 -14.67
N THR A 760 15.39 34.97 -15.38
CA THR A 760 14.65 34.21 -16.41
C THR A 760 13.70 33.19 -15.77
N ALA A 761 12.46 33.14 -16.26
CA ALA A 761 11.48 32.10 -15.90
C ALA A 761 12.03 30.70 -16.17
N THR A 762 12.35 29.98 -15.09
CA THR A 762 13.08 28.71 -15.11
C THR A 762 12.42 27.75 -14.11
N ARG A 763 12.16 26.51 -14.53
CA ARG A 763 11.73 25.42 -13.64
C ARG A 763 12.90 24.52 -13.27
N TYR A 764 13.76 24.21 -14.23
CA TYR A 764 14.92 23.35 -14.05
C TYR A 764 16.19 24.19 -14.08
N VAL A 765 16.90 24.27 -12.96
CA VAL A 765 18.19 24.97 -12.85
C VAL A 765 19.31 23.94 -12.89
N ARG A 766 20.16 24.01 -13.93
CA ARG A 766 21.31 23.13 -14.10
C ARG A 766 22.62 23.89 -13.90
N VAL A 767 23.42 23.41 -12.95
CA VAL A 767 24.81 23.83 -12.76
C VAL A 767 25.71 22.76 -13.39
N THR A 768 26.56 23.17 -14.34
CA THR A 768 27.54 22.29 -14.97
C THR A 768 28.94 22.72 -14.57
N VAL A 769 29.69 21.84 -13.92
CA VAL A 769 31.06 22.05 -13.47
C VAL A 769 32.03 21.35 -14.44
N THR A 770 33.06 22.06 -14.87
CA THR A 770 34.09 21.61 -15.83
C THR A 770 35.48 21.49 -15.22
N GLY A 771 35.66 21.97 -13.98
CA GLY A 771 36.90 21.79 -13.24
C GLY A 771 36.75 22.21 -11.79
N ASN A 772 37.57 21.65 -10.91
CA ASN A 772 37.66 21.98 -9.49
C ASN A 772 39.13 21.93 -9.06
N THR A 773 39.67 23.00 -8.49
CA THR A 773 41.09 23.06 -8.11
C THR A 773 41.41 22.30 -6.81
N GLY A 774 40.41 21.96 -6.02
CA GLY A 774 40.58 21.31 -4.71
C GLY A 774 40.38 19.79 -4.72
N TRP A 775 39.68 19.25 -5.72
CA TRP A 775 39.33 17.83 -5.82
C TRP A 775 39.00 17.45 -7.27
N PRO A 776 39.24 16.22 -7.75
CA PRO A 776 38.95 15.83 -9.13
C PRO A 776 37.45 15.56 -9.40
N ALA A 777 36.52 16.23 -8.73
CA ALA A 777 35.07 16.10 -8.93
C ALA A 777 34.33 17.42 -8.68
N ALA A 778 33.11 17.53 -9.22
CA ALA A 778 32.17 18.59 -8.86
C ALA A 778 31.64 18.31 -7.44
N GLN A 779 31.60 19.34 -6.61
CA GLN A 779 31.15 19.22 -5.21
C GLN A 779 30.23 20.37 -4.85
N LEU A 780 29.12 20.12 -4.17
CA LEU A 780 28.26 21.16 -3.59
C LEU A 780 27.63 20.63 -2.30
N SER A 781 27.73 21.40 -1.21
CA SER A 781 26.91 21.16 -0.01
C SER A 781 25.56 21.85 -0.09
N GLU A 782 25.46 22.96 -0.82
CA GLU A 782 24.18 23.58 -1.11
C GLU A 782 24.16 24.15 -2.53
N LEU A 783 23.02 23.98 -3.20
CA LEU A 783 22.56 24.67 -4.39
C LEU A 783 21.27 25.38 -4.02
N GLU A 784 21.39 26.62 -3.55
CA GLU A 784 20.24 27.44 -3.20
C GLU A 784 19.82 28.30 -4.39
N VAL A 785 18.51 28.44 -4.61
CA VAL A 785 17.91 29.18 -5.74
C VAL A 785 16.97 30.25 -5.20
N TYR A 786 17.06 31.48 -5.70
CA TYR A 786 16.24 32.60 -5.23
C TYR A 786 15.61 33.39 -6.39
N ALA A 787 14.46 34.01 -6.11
CA ALA A 787 13.65 34.85 -7.02
C ALA A 787 13.42 36.27 -6.44
N ASP A 788 14.41 36.76 -5.68
CA ASP A 788 14.34 37.91 -4.78
C ASP A 788 14.53 39.29 -5.44
#